data_AF-A0A2D8VDK4-F1
#
_entry.id   AF-A0A2D8VDK4-F1
#
_cell.length_a   1.000
_cell.length_b   1.000
_cell.length_c   1.000
_cell.angle_alpha   90.00
_cell.angle_beta   90.00
_cell.angle_gamma   90.00
#
_symmetry.space_group_name_H-M   'P 1'
#
loop_
_entity.id
_entity.type
_entity.pdbx_description
1 polymer ?
#
loop_
_entity_poly.entity_id
_entity_poly.type
_entity_poly.pdbx_seq_one_letter_code
_entity_poly.pdbx_strand_id
1 'polypeptide(L)'
;MRNFLLRLKLGTLLFAFSGGSPCRGDEGKPSILDYPRIQAEMTSGQARAVFLMRSQRYVEAEAALRKIIERFPQSPSAHYNLACMHAIRGNLDESFQSLDRAVELGFRREPHIRNDPDLANLREDERFIEILKSAEEPFGAAVWPNFPKAVPALAKDGEVVLAESNVGYDPKVGLFVGLVKAGEKEGDREVAKGQGKVGDLLRKWHEEGTAAGNLGDFYDNHDGDHSNMNFKGFPQLTRIEYAEPLRKRRLHNGLQSNFVFSGITIGNSSTAITGGPNWRSQPRLALTRPNGARTLALHYLRNHLYFYPEHRDHDPGRNGRDGGGHGDVFPANVPYLVISQGSSGSDRAFMNAFAAMLTALRPETKKALARSPLLMPTLQQVFRRSNRNLGTEEEYFTGKAHPTVFDSSHLDVEKMIRRAHALRPDSLPPLAQFRVIEEDRPVPGRDFFDFRPHQRLFDTPCACARVYKSTAGSLRFILDASASRDLNGKPVTWRWEVLRGDEGRIEIEKMDANASRVRLTVPWHGRRPVYAGSKMESNRVDVGLFVGNGKHWSTPAFFSVYFPDNQKRTYHTDGRLLSIDYSLGNYVDPVLDTPRPWRDEYRYEANGTMLGWTRFHEGEEEGQEFTSEGLLVVKGDVRKTIRVRYQAQKLGNRVVLVQEPR
;
A
#
# COMPACT_ATOMS: atom_id res chain seq x y z
N MET A 1 -21.81 -5.13 57.39
CA MET A 1 -20.36 -5.27 57.63
C MET A 1 -19.76 -6.16 56.55
N ARG A 2 -19.49 -5.58 55.37
CA ARG A 2 -18.90 -6.23 54.18
C ARG A 2 -18.68 -5.15 53.11
N ASN A 3 -17.63 -5.33 52.29
CA ASN A 3 -17.33 -4.73 50.97
C ASN A 3 -16.66 -3.34 50.85
N PHE A 4 -15.53 -3.31 50.12
CA PHE A 4 -15.31 -2.72 48.77
C PHE A 4 -14.05 -1.82 48.56
N LEU A 5 -13.31 -2.11 47.46
CA LEU A 5 -12.40 -1.27 46.62
C LEU A 5 -10.98 -0.92 47.15
N LEU A 6 -9.89 -0.84 46.36
CA LEU A 6 -9.65 -0.64 44.92
C LEU A 6 -8.17 -1.06 44.60
N ARG A 7 -7.88 -1.82 43.53
CA ARG A 7 -6.54 -1.88 42.89
C ARG A 7 -6.67 -1.93 41.35
N LEU A 8 -5.96 -1.01 40.70
CA LEU A 8 -6.01 -0.66 39.27
C LEU A 8 -5.24 -1.65 38.37
N LYS A 9 -5.72 -1.78 37.12
CA LYS A 9 -5.23 -2.62 36.02
C LYS A 9 -4.10 -1.95 35.22
N LEU A 10 -3.13 -2.75 34.75
CA LEU A 10 -2.16 -2.41 33.70
C LEU A 10 -2.76 -2.67 32.30
N GLY A 11 -2.61 -1.70 31.39
CA GLY A 11 -3.20 -1.70 30.05
C GLY A 11 -2.34 -2.37 28.98
N THR A 12 -2.98 -3.18 28.15
CA THR A 12 -2.49 -3.63 26.83
C THR A 12 -3.23 -2.81 25.77
N LEU A 13 -2.50 -2.10 24.92
CA LEU A 13 -3.06 -1.28 23.84
C LEU A 13 -3.56 -2.20 22.71
N LEU A 14 -4.80 -2.69 22.82
CA LEU A 14 -5.54 -3.22 21.69
C LEU A 14 -5.96 -2.06 20.79
N PHE A 15 -5.75 -2.20 19.49
CA PHE A 15 -6.50 -1.44 18.50
C PHE A 15 -7.99 -1.63 18.76
N ALA A 16 -8.67 -0.56 19.14
CA ALA A 16 -10.11 -0.54 19.32
C ALA A 16 -10.80 -0.69 17.95
N PHE A 17 -11.10 -1.92 17.58
CA PHE A 17 -12.33 -2.17 16.85
C PHE A 17 -13.45 -1.77 17.80
N SER A 18 -14.19 -0.72 17.47
CA SER A 18 -15.43 -0.39 18.15
C SER A 18 -16.32 -1.64 18.12
N GLY A 19 -16.44 -2.31 19.27
CA GLY A 19 -17.39 -3.37 19.49
C GLY A 19 -18.78 -2.76 19.45
N GLY A 20 -19.37 -2.71 18.27
CA GLY A 20 -20.82 -2.74 18.16
C GLY A 20 -21.28 -4.08 18.72
N SER A 21 -22.19 -4.05 19.69
CA SER A 21 -23.00 -5.22 20.05
C SER A 21 -23.47 -5.90 18.77
N PRO A 22 -23.47 -7.24 18.69
CA PRO A 22 -24.13 -7.89 17.58
C PRO A 22 -25.60 -7.51 17.68
N CYS A 23 -26.07 -6.68 16.75
CA CYS A 23 -27.48 -6.64 16.42
C CYS A 23 -27.84 -8.09 16.09
N ARG A 24 -28.50 -8.78 17.04
CA ARG A 24 -29.26 -9.98 16.75
C ARG A 24 -30.42 -9.53 15.87
N GLY A 25 -30.17 -9.48 14.57
CA GLY A 25 -31.13 -9.24 13.52
C GLY A 25 -31.02 -10.37 12.53
N ASP A 26 -32.08 -11.19 12.47
CA ASP A 26 -32.28 -12.42 11.71
C ASP A 26 -31.18 -13.49 11.81
N GLU A 27 -31.56 -14.71 12.20
CA GLU A 27 -30.71 -15.93 12.19
C GLU A 27 -30.43 -16.42 10.75
N GLY A 28 -29.99 -15.52 9.86
CA GLY A 28 -29.76 -15.73 8.44
C GLY A 28 -28.28 -15.73 8.05
N LYS A 29 -27.93 -16.52 7.03
CA LYS A 29 -26.57 -16.74 6.49
C LYS A 29 -25.73 -15.44 6.38
N PRO A 30 -24.40 -15.48 6.60
CA PRO A 30 -23.55 -14.30 6.50
C PRO A 30 -23.63 -13.66 5.10
N SER A 31 -23.58 -12.32 5.06
CA SER A 31 -23.48 -11.57 3.80
C SER A 31 -22.08 -11.72 3.21
N ILE A 32 -21.96 -11.70 1.87
CA ILE A 32 -20.65 -11.63 1.19
C ILE A 32 -19.83 -10.44 1.67
N LEU A 33 -20.50 -9.34 2.06
CA LEU A 33 -19.85 -8.14 2.57
C LEU A 33 -19.22 -8.35 3.96
N ASP A 34 -19.60 -9.41 4.67
CA ASP A 34 -18.99 -9.79 5.95
C ASP A 34 -17.76 -10.70 5.74
N TYR A 35 -17.53 -11.21 4.53
CA TYR A 35 -16.45 -12.15 4.24
C TYR A 35 -15.06 -11.60 4.57
N PRO A 36 -14.68 -10.35 4.26
CA PRO A 36 -13.37 -9.82 4.65
C PRO A 36 -13.12 -9.91 6.17
N ARG A 37 -14.13 -9.57 6.97
CA ARG A 37 -14.07 -9.66 8.43
C ARG A 37 -13.96 -11.11 8.89
N ILE A 38 -14.80 -11.99 8.35
CA ILE A 38 -14.76 -13.43 8.64
C ILE A 38 -13.39 -14.00 8.32
N GLN A 39 -12.85 -13.71 7.13
CA GLN A 39 -11.53 -14.18 6.70
C GLN A 39 -10.41 -13.67 7.63
N ALA A 40 -10.44 -12.39 7.99
CA ALA A 40 -9.42 -11.80 8.87
C ALA A 40 -9.47 -12.43 10.28
N GLU A 41 -10.66 -12.61 10.84
CA GLU A 41 -10.86 -13.26 12.14
C GLU A 41 -10.42 -14.74 12.12
N MET A 42 -10.79 -15.48 11.07
CA MET A 42 -10.37 -16.87 10.87
C MET A 42 -8.86 -17.00 10.72
N THR A 43 -8.24 -16.19 9.84
CA THR A 43 -6.81 -16.25 9.55
C THR A 43 -5.98 -15.88 10.78
N SER A 44 -6.31 -14.78 11.46
CA SER A 44 -5.59 -14.34 12.66
C SER A 44 -5.80 -15.30 13.84
N GLY A 45 -7.02 -15.79 14.03
CA GLY A 45 -7.35 -16.76 15.06
C GLY A 45 -6.59 -18.07 14.88
N GLN A 46 -6.63 -18.65 13.67
CA GLN A 46 -5.93 -19.91 13.38
C GLN A 46 -4.40 -19.73 13.43
N ALA A 47 -3.85 -18.64 12.90
CA ALA A 47 -2.42 -18.38 13.00
C ALA A 47 -1.95 -18.28 14.46
N ARG A 48 -2.75 -17.63 15.33
CA ARG A 48 -2.50 -17.58 16.77
C ARG A 48 -2.55 -18.97 17.41
N ALA A 49 -3.56 -19.78 17.07
CA ALA A 49 -3.68 -21.14 17.59
C ALA A 49 -2.47 -22.00 17.22
N VAL A 50 -2.07 -21.99 15.94
CA VAL A 50 -0.89 -22.72 15.45
C VAL A 50 0.39 -22.24 16.14
N PHE A 51 0.56 -20.92 16.35
CA PHE A 51 1.69 -20.38 17.10
C PHE A 51 1.71 -20.89 18.55
N LEU A 52 0.57 -20.93 19.23
CA LEU A 52 0.45 -21.43 20.60
C LEU A 52 0.73 -22.92 20.68
N MET A 53 0.24 -23.73 19.72
CA MET A 53 0.55 -25.16 19.61
C MET A 53 2.06 -25.39 19.48
N ARG A 54 2.71 -24.69 18.55
CA ARG A 54 4.18 -24.77 18.35
C ARG A 54 4.98 -24.29 19.56
N SER A 55 4.40 -23.40 20.36
CA SER A 55 4.99 -22.91 21.62
C SER A 55 4.66 -23.81 22.82
N GLN A 56 4.02 -24.97 22.60
CA GLN A 56 3.57 -25.91 23.63
C GLN A 56 2.60 -25.31 24.66
N ARG A 57 1.91 -24.21 24.30
CA ARG A 57 0.92 -23.52 25.14
C ARG A 57 -0.48 -24.05 24.83
N TYR A 58 -0.69 -25.34 25.08
CA TYR A 58 -1.85 -26.07 24.55
C TYR A 58 -3.20 -25.62 25.10
N VAL A 59 -3.28 -25.27 26.40
CA VAL A 59 -4.53 -24.76 27.01
C VAL A 59 -5.00 -23.47 26.32
N GLU A 60 -4.06 -22.58 25.99
CA GLU A 60 -4.36 -21.34 25.28
C GLU A 60 -4.70 -21.58 23.81
N ALA A 61 -4.05 -22.56 23.17
CA ALA A 61 -4.36 -22.95 21.81
C ALA A 61 -5.78 -23.51 21.69
N GLU A 62 -6.16 -24.41 22.61
CA GLU A 62 -7.52 -24.97 22.68
C GLU A 62 -8.56 -23.88 22.91
N ALA A 63 -8.33 -23.00 23.88
CA ALA A 63 -9.23 -21.87 24.14
C ALA A 63 -9.39 -20.96 22.91
N ALA A 64 -8.29 -20.71 22.17
CA ALA A 64 -8.33 -19.94 20.94
C ALA A 64 -9.16 -20.62 19.84
N LEU A 65 -8.97 -21.93 19.63
CA LEU A 65 -9.71 -22.71 18.62
C LEU A 65 -11.19 -22.84 18.95
N ARG A 66 -11.52 -23.14 20.21
CA ARG A 66 -12.93 -23.22 20.67
C ARG A 66 -13.65 -21.89 20.48
N LYS A 67 -12.98 -20.75 20.74
CA LYS A 67 -13.56 -19.42 20.48
C LYS A 67 -13.84 -19.17 18.99
N ILE A 68 -12.99 -19.71 18.10
CA ILE A 68 -13.24 -19.63 16.65
C ILE A 68 -14.46 -20.48 16.29
N ILE A 69 -14.53 -21.71 16.80
CA ILE A 69 -15.63 -22.66 16.53
C ILE A 69 -16.96 -22.16 17.10
N GLU A 70 -16.96 -21.54 18.28
CA GLU A 70 -18.15 -20.91 18.88
C GLU A 70 -18.73 -19.85 17.94
N ARG A 71 -17.86 -19.06 17.30
CA ARG A 71 -18.27 -18.02 16.36
C ARG A 71 -18.57 -18.54 14.95
N PHE A 72 -17.85 -19.57 14.53
CA PHE A 72 -17.88 -20.14 13.18
C PHE A 72 -17.95 -21.67 13.23
N PRO A 73 -19.07 -22.23 13.69
CA PRO A 73 -19.19 -23.67 13.96
C PRO A 73 -19.10 -24.53 12.69
N GLN A 74 -19.27 -23.92 11.51
CA GLN A 74 -19.16 -24.58 10.21
C GLN A 74 -17.75 -24.51 9.60
N SER A 75 -16.73 -24.01 10.32
CA SER A 75 -15.38 -23.91 9.77
C SER A 75 -14.65 -25.27 9.80
N PRO A 76 -14.44 -25.95 8.66
CA PRO A 76 -13.76 -27.24 8.64
C PRO A 76 -12.30 -27.13 9.14
N SER A 77 -11.59 -26.05 8.78
CA SER A 77 -10.19 -25.86 9.19
C SER A 77 -10.04 -25.57 10.68
N ALA A 78 -11.03 -24.98 11.35
CA ALA A 78 -10.98 -24.76 12.79
C ALA A 78 -11.12 -26.08 13.55
N HIS A 79 -12.06 -26.94 13.12
CA HIS A 79 -12.22 -28.29 13.66
C HIS A 79 -10.99 -29.18 13.38
N TYR A 80 -10.41 -29.08 12.18
CA TYR A 80 -9.18 -29.80 11.85
C TYR A 80 -8.01 -29.42 12.78
N ASN A 81 -7.75 -28.11 12.96
CA ASN A 81 -6.69 -27.68 13.86
C ASN A 81 -6.98 -28.04 15.33
N LEU A 82 -8.25 -28.12 15.73
CA LEU A 82 -8.65 -28.62 17.05
C LEU A 82 -8.34 -30.12 17.20
N ALA A 83 -8.57 -30.91 16.15
CA ALA A 83 -8.16 -32.31 16.11
C ALA A 83 -6.64 -32.46 16.27
N CYS A 84 -5.84 -31.75 15.47
CA CYS A 84 -4.37 -31.77 15.60
C CYS A 84 -3.92 -31.40 17.02
N MET A 85 -4.54 -30.39 17.64
CA MET A 85 -4.24 -30.01 19.02
C MET A 85 -4.55 -31.13 20.02
N HIS A 86 -5.70 -31.79 19.90
CA HIS A 86 -6.06 -32.93 20.76
C HIS A 86 -5.14 -34.14 20.55
N ALA A 87 -4.78 -34.45 19.30
CA ALA A 87 -3.84 -35.51 18.96
C ALA A 87 -2.47 -35.28 19.61
N ILE A 88 -1.88 -34.08 19.48
CA ILE A 88 -0.59 -33.73 20.12
C ILE A 88 -0.63 -33.93 21.65
N ARG A 89 -1.79 -33.73 22.28
CA ARG A 89 -1.97 -33.92 23.73
C ARG A 89 -2.25 -35.37 24.16
N GLY A 90 -2.44 -36.29 23.21
CA GLY A 90 -2.84 -37.67 23.48
C GLY A 90 -4.34 -37.85 23.78
N ASN A 91 -5.16 -36.83 23.52
CA ASN A 91 -6.61 -36.87 23.70
C ASN A 91 -7.26 -37.48 22.44
N LEU A 92 -7.11 -38.80 22.27
CA LEU A 92 -7.41 -39.46 20.99
C LEU A 92 -8.90 -39.37 20.62
N ASP A 93 -9.81 -39.58 21.57
CA ASP A 93 -11.25 -39.55 21.30
C ASP A 93 -11.75 -38.16 20.90
N GLU A 94 -11.32 -37.11 21.59
CA GLU A 94 -11.66 -35.73 21.21
C GLU A 94 -11.02 -35.32 19.88
N SER A 95 -9.83 -35.87 19.58
CA SER A 95 -9.19 -35.68 18.29
C SER A 95 -10.03 -36.30 17.17
N PHE A 96 -10.47 -37.55 17.32
CA PHE A 96 -11.34 -38.21 16.34
C PHE A 96 -12.66 -37.48 16.16
N GLN A 97 -13.31 -37.05 17.24
CA GLN A 97 -14.55 -36.27 17.16
C GLN A 97 -14.35 -34.96 16.36
N SER A 98 -13.26 -34.26 16.60
CA SER A 98 -12.96 -33.00 15.91
C SER A 98 -12.56 -33.23 14.45
N LEU A 99 -11.81 -34.29 14.17
CA LEU A 99 -11.36 -34.63 12.82
C LEU A 99 -12.51 -35.10 11.94
N ASP A 100 -13.35 -35.98 12.48
CA ASP A 100 -14.59 -36.42 11.83
C ASP A 100 -15.48 -35.21 11.54
N ARG A 101 -15.66 -34.31 12.51
CA ARG A 101 -16.42 -33.07 12.30
C ARG A 101 -15.82 -32.18 11.21
N ALA A 102 -14.50 -32.07 11.13
CA ALA A 102 -13.82 -31.32 10.07
C ALA A 102 -14.12 -31.91 8.69
N VAL A 103 -14.06 -33.24 8.58
CA VAL A 103 -14.42 -33.99 7.38
C VAL A 103 -15.90 -33.79 7.08
N GLU A 104 -16.85 -34.00 7.98
CA GLU A 104 -18.28 -33.71 7.73
C GLU A 104 -18.55 -32.30 7.18
N LEU A 105 -17.75 -31.31 7.57
CA LEU A 105 -17.84 -29.91 7.13
C LEU A 105 -17.09 -29.60 5.83
N GLY A 106 -16.50 -30.60 5.19
CA GLY A 106 -15.88 -30.51 3.87
C GLY A 106 -14.35 -30.36 3.88
N PHE A 107 -13.65 -30.74 4.95
CA PHE A 107 -12.18 -30.86 4.94
C PHE A 107 -11.72 -32.08 4.13
N ARG A 108 -11.90 -32.04 2.79
CA ARG A 108 -11.51 -33.10 1.85
C ARG A 108 -10.05 -32.99 1.40
N ARG A 109 -9.14 -33.11 2.35
CA ARG A 109 -7.69 -33.06 2.07
C ARG A 109 -7.02 -34.33 2.59
N GLU A 110 -7.45 -35.48 2.10
CA GLU A 110 -6.93 -36.77 2.54
C GLU A 110 -5.39 -36.82 2.58
N PRO A 111 -4.64 -36.39 1.54
CA PRO A 111 -3.19 -36.49 1.57
C PRO A 111 -2.57 -35.60 2.65
N HIS A 112 -3.26 -34.51 3.02
CA HIS A 112 -2.84 -33.65 4.12
C HIS A 112 -3.10 -34.32 5.46
N ILE A 113 -4.29 -34.88 5.68
CA ILE A 113 -4.65 -35.60 6.92
C ILE A 113 -3.71 -36.79 7.15
N ARG A 114 -3.51 -37.63 6.13
CA ARG A 114 -2.66 -38.85 6.24
C ARG A 114 -1.24 -38.52 6.69
N ASN A 115 -0.67 -37.46 6.12
CA ASN A 115 0.74 -37.12 6.28
C ASN A 115 0.99 -36.08 7.38
N ASP A 116 -0.04 -35.55 8.04
CA ASP A 116 0.14 -34.57 9.11
C ASP A 116 0.88 -35.24 10.29
N PRO A 117 2.05 -34.72 10.71
CA PRO A 117 2.78 -35.24 11.86
C PRO A 117 2.00 -35.06 13.17
N ASP A 118 1.14 -34.05 13.27
CA ASP A 118 0.35 -33.78 14.48
C ASP A 118 -0.68 -34.90 14.75
N LEU A 119 -1.05 -35.66 13.72
CA LEU A 119 -2.03 -36.76 13.78
C LEU A 119 -1.35 -38.15 13.78
N ALA A 120 -0.03 -38.22 13.94
CA ALA A 120 0.72 -39.47 13.81
C ALA A 120 0.26 -40.58 14.77
N ASN A 121 -0.17 -40.21 15.98
CA ASN A 121 -0.66 -41.16 16.99
C ASN A 121 -2.08 -41.70 16.72
N LEU A 122 -2.76 -41.24 15.66
CA LEU A 122 -4.07 -41.75 15.25
C LEU A 122 -3.98 -42.86 14.19
N ARG A 123 -2.82 -43.02 13.53
CA ARG A 123 -2.69 -43.78 12.28
C ARG A 123 -2.97 -45.28 12.39
N GLU A 124 -2.72 -45.86 13.56
CA GLU A 124 -2.94 -47.29 13.82
C GLU A 124 -4.38 -47.61 14.24
N ASP A 125 -5.21 -46.59 14.47
CA ASP A 125 -6.62 -46.75 14.88
C ASP A 125 -7.52 -46.88 13.64
N GLU A 126 -8.41 -47.87 13.65
CA GLU A 126 -9.33 -48.13 12.53
C GLU A 126 -10.22 -46.93 12.19
N ARG A 127 -10.58 -46.09 13.18
CA ARG A 127 -11.35 -44.85 12.95
C ARG A 127 -10.63 -43.89 12.01
N PHE A 128 -9.31 -43.85 12.05
CA PHE A 128 -8.52 -42.99 11.18
C PHE A 128 -8.62 -43.44 9.73
N ILE A 129 -8.63 -44.76 9.47
CA ILE A 129 -8.80 -45.32 8.13
C ILE A 129 -10.16 -44.92 7.54
N GLU A 130 -11.23 -44.98 8.34
CA GLU A 130 -12.57 -44.58 7.89
C GLU A 130 -12.68 -43.07 7.61
N ILE A 131 -12.06 -42.23 8.46
CA ILE A 131 -11.98 -40.79 8.21
C ILE A 131 -11.23 -40.49 6.92
N LEU A 132 -10.13 -41.19 6.64
CA LEU A 132 -9.38 -41.01 5.39
C LEU A 132 -10.25 -41.36 4.17
N LYS A 133 -10.97 -42.48 4.20
CA LYS A 133 -11.93 -42.85 3.14
C LYS A 133 -12.96 -41.74 2.92
N SER A 134 -13.59 -41.24 3.98
CA SER A 134 -14.56 -40.14 3.88
C SER A 134 -13.93 -38.84 3.36
N ALA A 135 -12.65 -38.59 3.68
CA ALA A 135 -11.92 -37.42 3.21
C ALA A 135 -11.52 -37.49 1.72
N GLU A 136 -11.49 -38.69 1.11
CA GLU A 136 -11.27 -38.88 -0.34
C GLU A 136 -12.55 -38.62 -1.15
N GLU A 137 -13.72 -38.85 -0.55
CA GLU A 137 -15.00 -38.71 -1.24
C GLU A 137 -15.31 -37.25 -1.63
N PRO A 138 -15.81 -36.98 -2.84
CA PRO A 138 -16.21 -35.63 -3.23
C PRO A 138 -17.23 -35.03 -2.25
N PHE A 139 -16.96 -33.81 -1.76
CA PHE A 139 -17.93 -33.09 -0.94
C PHE A 139 -19.01 -32.48 -1.84
N GLY A 140 -20.21 -33.08 -1.84
CA GLY A 140 -21.33 -32.66 -2.69
C GLY A 140 -21.99 -31.32 -2.30
N ALA A 141 -21.61 -30.74 -1.16
CA ALA A 141 -22.11 -29.46 -0.67
C ALA A 141 -21.06 -28.35 -0.79
N ALA A 142 -21.47 -27.10 -0.56
CA ALA A 142 -20.53 -25.98 -0.58
C ALA A 142 -19.83 -25.81 0.78
N VAL A 143 -18.50 -25.69 0.76
CA VAL A 143 -17.69 -25.49 1.97
C VAL A 143 -17.87 -24.08 2.52
N TRP A 144 -18.10 -23.96 3.83
CA TRP A 144 -18.27 -22.68 4.48
C TRP A 144 -16.92 -21.89 4.60
N PRO A 145 -16.93 -20.55 4.46
CA PRO A 145 -18.06 -19.72 4.08
C PRO A 145 -18.33 -19.81 2.58
N ASN A 146 -19.58 -20.04 2.22
CA ASN A 146 -20.03 -20.08 0.83
C ASN A 146 -21.03 -18.96 0.56
N PHE A 147 -20.88 -18.29 -0.58
CA PHE A 147 -21.74 -17.21 -1.02
C PHE A 147 -22.24 -17.49 -2.44
N PRO A 148 -23.42 -16.96 -2.82
CA PRO A 148 -23.90 -17.06 -4.19
C PRO A 148 -22.87 -16.53 -5.19
N LYS A 149 -22.79 -17.16 -6.36
CA LYS A 149 -21.95 -16.67 -7.46
C LYS A 149 -22.46 -15.30 -7.91
N ALA A 150 -21.55 -14.33 -7.97
CA ALA A 150 -21.88 -12.98 -8.41
C ALA A 150 -22.37 -12.97 -9.87
N VAL A 151 -23.37 -12.12 -10.14
CA VAL A 151 -23.92 -11.87 -11.49
C VAL A 151 -23.62 -10.43 -11.92
N PRO A 152 -23.29 -10.16 -13.20
CA PRO A 152 -22.99 -8.79 -13.63
C PRO A 152 -24.18 -7.84 -13.42
N ALA A 153 -23.90 -6.68 -12.82
CA ALA A 153 -24.82 -5.56 -12.81
C ALA A 153 -24.84 -4.91 -14.19
N LEU A 154 -26.03 -4.82 -14.80
CA LEU A 154 -26.20 -4.24 -16.14
C LEU A 154 -26.47 -2.75 -16.03
N ALA A 155 -25.72 -1.96 -16.78
CA ALA A 155 -25.96 -0.52 -16.84
C ALA A 155 -27.30 -0.21 -17.51
N LYS A 156 -28.01 0.75 -16.95
CA LYS A 156 -29.23 1.33 -17.50
C LYS A 156 -29.10 2.85 -17.44
N ASP A 157 -29.33 3.48 -18.57
CA ASP A 157 -29.30 4.92 -18.73
C ASP A 157 -27.94 5.57 -18.37
N GLY A 158 -26.83 4.85 -18.54
CA GLY A 158 -25.47 5.30 -18.22
C GLY A 158 -25.05 5.06 -16.77
N GLU A 159 -25.88 4.37 -15.97
CA GLU A 159 -25.61 4.11 -14.56
C GLU A 159 -25.81 2.63 -14.23
N VAL A 160 -25.09 2.14 -13.22
CA VAL A 160 -25.29 0.81 -12.64
C VAL A 160 -25.40 0.93 -11.14
N VAL A 161 -26.30 0.17 -10.51
CA VAL A 161 -26.37 0.08 -9.04
C VAL A 161 -25.74 -1.24 -8.62
N LEU A 162 -24.54 -1.18 -8.03
CA LEU A 162 -23.81 -2.33 -7.52
C LEU A 162 -24.43 -2.82 -6.21
N ALA A 163 -25.00 -4.03 -6.24
CA ALA A 163 -25.57 -4.71 -5.08
C ALA A 163 -24.75 -5.94 -4.66
N GLU A 164 -25.11 -6.57 -3.54
CA GLU A 164 -24.42 -7.76 -3.04
C GLU A 164 -24.39 -8.91 -4.05
N SER A 165 -25.47 -9.08 -4.82
CA SER A 165 -25.57 -10.10 -5.88
C SER A 165 -24.56 -9.90 -7.01
N ASN A 166 -23.97 -8.70 -7.13
CA ASN A 166 -23.01 -8.36 -8.17
C ASN A 166 -21.55 -8.41 -7.71
N VAL A 167 -21.34 -8.79 -6.46
CA VAL A 167 -20.03 -8.70 -5.81
C VAL A 167 -19.55 -10.10 -5.43
N GLY A 168 -18.38 -10.48 -5.97
CA GLY A 168 -17.58 -11.58 -5.46
C GLY A 168 -16.52 -11.06 -4.48
N TYR A 169 -15.76 -11.97 -3.85
CA TYR A 169 -14.61 -11.61 -3.03
C TYR A 169 -13.43 -12.53 -3.37
N ASP A 170 -12.27 -11.94 -3.62
CA ASP A 170 -11.02 -12.69 -3.82
C ASP A 170 -10.23 -12.69 -2.50
N PRO A 171 -10.19 -13.82 -1.75
CA PRO A 171 -9.50 -13.90 -0.48
C PRO A 171 -7.96 -13.85 -0.60
N LYS A 172 -7.38 -14.10 -1.79
CA LYS A 172 -5.92 -14.02 -1.99
C LYS A 172 -5.47 -12.57 -2.15
N VAL A 173 -6.32 -11.76 -2.75
CA VAL A 173 -6.09 -10.33 -2.99
C VAL A 173 -6.63 -9.48 -1.84
N GLY A 174 -7.68 -9.95 -1.17
CA GLY A 174 -8.36 -9.26 -0.08
C GLY A 174 -9.34 -8.19 -0.54
N LEU A 175 -9.86 -8.28 -1.77
CA LEU A 175 -10.74 -7.28 -2.38
C LEU A 175 -12.03 -7.90 -2.92
N PHE A 176 -13.09 -7.10 -2.93
CA PHE A 176 -14.32 -7.40 -3.65
C PHE A 176 -14.10 -7.28 -5.15
N VAL A 177 -14.73 -8.17 -5.91
CA VAL A 177 -14.79 -8.14 -7.37
C VAL A 177 -16.19 -7.70 -7.77
N GLY A 178 -16.34 -6.43 -8.15
CA GLY A 178 -17.60 -5.88 -8.66
C GLY A 178 -17.77 -6.25 -10.13
N LEU A 179 -18.79 -7.06 -10.44
CA LEU A 179 -19.12 -7.42 -11.81
C LEU A 179 -20.08 -6.39 -12.38
N VAL A 180 -19.59 -5.60 -13.33
CA VAL A 180 -20.34 -4.56 -14.03
C VAL A 180 -20.22 -4.76 -15.54
N LYS A 181 -21.32 -4.53 -16.26
CA LYS A 181 -21.37 -4.58 -17.73
C LYS A 181 -22.16 -3.38 -18.25
N ALA A 182 -21.64 -2.74 -19.30
CA ALA A 182 -22.37 -1.71 -20.03
C ALA A 182 -23.65 -2.29 -20.67
N GLY A 183 -24.70 -1.46 -20.76
CA GLY A 183 -25.94 -1.81 -21.45
C GLY A 183 -25.78 -1.77 -22.97
N GLU A 184 -26.54 -2.58 -23.70
CA GLU A 184 -26.43 -2.67 -25.17
C GLU A 184 -26.72 -1.32 -25.86
N LYS A 185 -27.70 -0.58 -25.35
CA LYS A 185 -28.09 0.76 -25.87
C LYS A 185 -27.11 1.88 -25.52
N GLU A 186 -26.13 1.63 -24.65
CA GLU A 186 -25.14 2.64 -24.28
C GLU A 186 -24.16 2.90 -25.43
N GLY A 187 -23.99 1.94 -26.35
CA GLY A 187 -23.11 2.07 -27.52
C GLY A 187 -23.60 3.07 -28.56
N ASP A 188 -24.91 3.33 -28.61
CA ASP A 188 -25.53 4.25 -29.56
C ASP A 188 -25.37 5.73 -29.15
N ARG A 189 -24.85 5.97 -27.94
CA ARG A 189 -24.66 7.31 -27.41
C ARG A 189 -23.40 7.96 -27.99
N GLU A 190 -23.45 9.28 -28.14
CA GLU A 190 -22.27 10.08 -28.50
C GLU A 190 -21.11 9.84 -27.53
N VAL A 191 -19.88 9.84 -28.05
CA VAL A 191 -18.67 9.64 -27.24
C VAL A 191 -18.29 10.85 -26.38
N ALA A 192 -18.66 12.07 -26.79
CA ALA A 192 -18.29 13.30 -26.10
C ALA A 192 -19.29 14.44 -26.35
N LYS A 193 -19.77 15.07 -25.28
CA LYS A 193 -20.68 16.22 -25.30
C LYS A 193 -20.01 17.46 -24.69
N GLY A 194 -19.72 18.45 -25.53
CA GLY A 194 -19.00 19.67 -25.15
C GLY A 194 -17.50 19.54 -25.35
N GLN A 195 -16.70 19.98 -24.36
CA GLN A 195 -15.21 19.94 -24.35
C GLN A 195 -14.50 20.73 -25.47
N GLY A 196 -15.22 21.58 -26.22
CA GLY A 196 -14.66 22.38 -27.32
C GLY A 196 -13.93 21.52 -28.34
N LYS A 197 -12.78 22.01 -28.82
CA LYS A 197 -11.96 21.32 -29.83
C LYS A 197 -11.58 19.88 -29.47
N VAL A 198 -11.43 19.57 -28.19
CA VAL A 198 -11.17 18.19 -27.73
C VAL A 198 -12.38 17.31 -28.04
N GLY A 199 -13.59 17.74 -27.68
CA GLY A 199 -14.81 16.98 -27.97
C GLY A 199 -15.07 16.83 -29.47
N ASP A 200 -14.80 17.88 -30.25
CA ASP A 200 -14.93 17.85 -31.71
C ASP A 200 -14.02 16.78 -32.34
N LEU A 201 -12.76 16.69 -31.89
CA LEU A 201 -11.81 15.67 -32.35
C LEU A 201 -12.27 14.26 -31.96
N LEU A 202 -12.76 14.07 -30.73
CA LEU A 202 -13.23 12.77 -30.26
C LEU A 202 -14.43 12.27 -31.06
N ARG A 203 -15.42 13.15 -31.32
CA ARG A 203 -16.58 12.81 -32.14
C ARG A 203 -16.17 12.47 -33.57
N LYS A 204 -15.34 13.32 -34.19
CA LYS A 204 -14.80 13.07 -35.54
C LYS A 204 -14.10 11.72 -35.64
N TRP A 205 -13.14 11.44 -34.76
CA TRP A 205 -12.40 10.16 -34.80
C TRP A 205 -13.29 8.96 -34.53
N HIS A 206 -14.33 9.11 -33.72
CA HIS A 206 -15.28 8.02 -33.47
C HIS A 206 -16.18 7.77 -34.67
N GLU A 207 -16.68 8.82 -35.33
CA GLU A 207 -17.42 8.73 -36.60
C GLU A 207 -16.59 8.07 -37.70
N GLU A 208 -15.27 8.36 -37.74
CA GLU A 208 -14.31 7.70 -38.64
C GLU A 208 -13.97 6.25 -38.22
N GLY A 209 -14.51 5.76 -37.09
CA GLY A 209 -14.24 4.41 -36.56
C GLY A 209 -12.83 4.23 -36.00
N THR A 210 -12.08 5.31 -35.79
CA THR A 210 -10.68 5.28 -35.33
C THR A 210 -10.52 5.55 -33.84
N ALA A 211 -11.55 6.02 -33.13
CA ALA A 211 -11.57 6.18 -31.68
C ALA A 211 -12.53 5.19 -31.01
N ALA A 212 -12.09 4.59 -29.89
CA ALA A 212 -12.80 3.51 -29.20
C ALA A 212 -14.07 3.94 -28.47
N GLY A 213 -14.18 5.21 -28.07
CA GLY A 213 -15.24 5.64 -27.16
C GLY A 213 -15.01 5.16 -25.72
N ASN A 214 -16.04 5.24 -24.88
CA ASN A 214 -15.99 4.83 -23.46
C ASN A 214 -16.94 3.69 -23.12
N LEU A 215 -17.54 3.03 -24.11
CA LEU A 215 -18.41 1.88 -23.87
C LEU A 215 -17.66 0.79 -23.09
N GLY A 216 -18.15 0.47 -21.89
CA GLY A 216 -17.53 -0.52 -20.99
C GLY A 216 -16.43 0.03 -20.08
N ASP A 217 -16.17 1.34 -20.13
CA ASP A 217 -15.41 2.04 -19.10
C ASP A 217 -16.34 2.48 -17.97
N PHE A 218 -15.80 2.55 -16.75
CA PHE A 218 -16.55 2.86 -15.54
C PHE A 218 -16.03 4.09 -14.81
N TYR A 219 -16.95 4.85 -14.24
CA TYR A 219 -16.68 5.92 -13.27
C TYR A 219 -17.11 5.47 -11.87
N ASP A 220 -16.15 5.38 -10.95
CA ASP A 220 -16.36 5.02 -9.55
C ASP A 220 -16.16 6.23 -8.62
N ASN A 221 -17.26 6.78 -8.09
CA ASN A 221 -17.23 7.87 -7.13
C ASN A 221 -17.15 7.33 -5.69
N HIS A 222 -16.13 7.76 -4.96
CA HIS A 222 -15.84 7.36 -3.59
C HIS A 222 -15.91 8.53 -2.59
N ASP A 223 -16.68 9.59 -2.90
CA ASP A 223 -16.89 10.73 -2.00
C ASP A 223 -18.34 11.11 -1.77
N GLY A 224 -19.28 10.30 -2.26
CA GLY A 224 -20.71 10.56 -2.07
C GLY A 224 -21.17 11.79 -2.84
N ASP A 225 -20.70 11.92 -4.08
CA ASP A 225 -21.01 13.03 -5.00
C ASP A 225 -20.45 14.40 -4.63
N HIS A 226 -19.50 14.44 -3.70
CA HIS A 226 -18.86 15.68 -3.26
C HIS A 226 -17.99 16.30 -4.36
N SER A 227 -17.28 15.49 -5.15
CA SER A 227 -16.51 15.95 -6.33
C SER A 227 -16.77 15.07 -7.54
N ASN A 228 -17.85 15.36 -8.26
CA ASN A 228 -18.20 14.62 -9.47
C ASN A 228 -17.40 15.07 -10.70
N MET A 229 -16.81 14.11 -11.43
CA MET A 229 -16.31 14.40 -12.78
C MET A 229 -17.45 14.83 -13.71
N ASN A 230 -17.13 15.39 -14.87
CA ASN A 230 -18.13 15.70 -15.89
C ASN A 230 -18.49 14.45 -16.71
N PHE A 231 -19.05 13.43 -16.06
CA PHE A 231 -19.40 12.16 -16.72
C PHE A 231 -20.52 12.33 -17.75
N LYS A 232 -21.41 13.32 -17.59
CA LYS A 232 -22.40 13.70 -18.63
C LYS A 232 -21.74 14.18 -19.94
N GLY A 233 -20.51 14.68 -19.84
CA GLY A 233 -19.67 15.03 -20.98
C GLY A 233 -19.14 13.82 -21.75
N PHE A 234 -19.25 12.60 -21.20
CA PHE A 234 -18.84 11.34 -21.81
C PHE A 234 -20.00 10.32 -21.73
N PRO A 235 -21.04 10.45 -22.58
CA PRO A 235 -22.29 9.68 -22.43
C PRO A 235 -22.17 8.15 -22.45
N GLN A 236 -21.09 7.60 -23.02
CA GLN A 236 -20.81 6.16 -23.01
C GLN A 236 -20.15 5.65 -21.72
N LEU A 237 -19.62 6.55 -20.88
CA LEU A 237 -18.98 6.21 -19.61
C LEU A 237 -20.06 5.81 -18.60
N THR A 238 -19.99 4.58 -18.08
CA THR A 238 -20.99 4.08 -17.13
C THR A 238 -20.60 4.44 -15.70
N ARG A 239 -21.50 5.12 -14.98
CA ARG A 239 -21.31 5.48 -13.58
C ARG A 239 -21.70 4.33 -12.65
N ILE A 240 -20.87 4.05 -11.65
CA ILE A 240 -21.14 3.06 -10.60
C ILE A 240 -21.77 3.75 -9.40
N GLU A 241 -22.99 3.32 -9.08
CA GLU A 241 -23.71 3.61 -7.85
C GLU A 241 -23.69 2.40 -6.92
N TYR A 242 -23.96 2.63 -5.64
CA TYR A 242 -23.88 1.59 -4.61
C TYR A 242 -25.24 1.37 -3.95
N ALA A 243 -25.68 0.11 -3.89
CA ALA A 243 -26.90 -0.26 -3.18
C ALA A 243 -26.77 -0.03 -1.67
N GLU A 244 -27.92 0.08 -0.99
CA GLU A 244 -28.02 0.40 0.43
C GLU A 244 -27.12 -0.47 1.36
N PRO A 245 -26.99 -1.81 1.19
CA PRO A 245 -26.14 -2.62 2.06
C PRO A 245 -24.64 -2.28 1.98
N LEU A 246 -24.15 -1.88 0.80
CA LEU A 246 -22.78 -1.43 0.58
C LEU A 246 -22.59 -0.03 1.16
N ARG A 247 -23.62 0.82 1.05
CA ARG A 247 -23.62 2.17 1.61
C ARG A 247 -23.61 2.19 3.13
N LYS A 248 -24.42 1.35 3.78
CA LYS A 248 -24.44 1.16 5.24
C LYS A 248 -23.07 0.77 5.81
N ARG A 249 -22.31 -0.04 5.06
CA ARG A 249 -20.92 -0.44 5.40
C ARG A 249 -19.86 0.58 4.96
N ARG A 250 -20.26 1.72 4.40
CA ARG A 250 -19.40 2.80 3.89
C ARG A 250 -18.36 2.32 2.88
N LEU A 251 -18.70 1.33 2.05
CA LEU A 251 -17.75 0.76 1.07
C LEU A 251 -17.49 1.69 -0.13
N HIS A 252 -18.29 2.75 -0.28
CA HIS A 252 -18.32 3.74 -1.36
C HIS A 252 -17.74 5.11 -0.95
N ASN A 253 -16.96 5.18 0.13
CA ASN A 253 -16.48 6.45 0.67
C ASN A 253 -15.01 6.34 1.14
N GLY A 254 -14.23 7.39 0.88
CA GLY A 254 -12.82 7.46 1.26
C GLY A 254 -11.89 6.85 0.21
N LEU A 255 -10.67 6.50 0.62
CA LEU A 255 -9.74 5.76 -0.23
C LEU A 255 -10.40 4.49 -0.79
N GLN A 256 -10.39 4.32 -2.12
CA GLN A 256 -10.82 3.06 -2.71
C GLN A 256 -9.81 1.99 -2.33
N SER A 257 -10.24 1.08 -1.45
CA SER A 257 -9.46 -0.08 -1.03
C SER A 257 -10.30 -1.36 -0.95
N ASN A 258 -11.51 -1.33 -1.53
CA ASN A 258 -12.52 -2.37 -1.35
C ASN A 258 -12.76 -3.13 -2.64
N PHE A 259 -12.78 -2.45 -3.80
CA PHE A 259 -13.20 -3.04 -5.06
C PHE A 259 -12.10 -3.07 -6.13
N VAL A 260 -12.15 -4.13 -6.93
CA VAL A 260 -11.76 -4.13 -8.34
C VAL A 260 -13.00 -4.43 -9.18
N PHE A 261 -13.08 -3.84 -10.37
CA PHE A 261 -14.22 -4.03 -11.28
C PHE A 261 -13.84 -4.84 -12.51
N SER A 262 -14.83 -5.46 -13.16
CA SER A 262 -14.65 -6.30 -14.35
C SER A 262 -14.25 -5.54 -15.63
N GLY A 263 -14.11 -4.22 -15.58
CA GLY A 263 -13.77 -3.37 -16.72
C GLY A 263 -12.80 -2.25 -16.36
N ILE A 264 -12.50 -1.40 -17.33
CA ILE A 264 -11.63 -0.23 -17.15
C ILE A 264 -12.34 0.73 -16.21
N THR A 265 -11.66 1.24 -15.19
CA THR A 265 -12.28 2.14 -14.21
C THR A 265 -11.38 3.32 -13.92
N ILE A 266 -11.98 4.50 -13.97
CA ILE A 266 -11.44 5.70 -13.36
C ILE A 266 -12.33 6.09 -12.18
N GLY A 267 -11.76 6.66 -11.13
CA GLY A 267 -12.56 7.05 -9.98
C GLY A 267 -11.88 8.06 -9.09
N ASN A 268 -12.59 8.57 -8.10
CA ASN A 268 -12.02 9.58 -7.21
C ASN A 268 -12.59 9.55 -5.80
N SER A 269 -11.89 10.22 -4.89
CA SER A 269 -12.45 10.61 -3.60
C SER A 269 -11.86 11.95 -3.16
N SER A 270 -12.66 13.01 -3.15
CA SER A 270 -12.27 14.32 -2.61
C SER A 270 -12.45 14.44 -1.08
N THR A 271 -12.33 13.33 -0.36
CA THR A 271 -12.39 13.28 1.11
C THR A 271 -10.98 13.25 1.71
N ALA A 272 -10.83 13.58 2.99
CA ALA A 272 -9.57 13.47 3.71
C ALA A 272 -9.81 13.23 5.21
N ILE A 273 -8.78 12.78 5.92
CA ILE A 273 -8.77 12.82 7.39
C ILE A 273 -8.31 14.22 7.77
N THR A 274 -9.24 15.07 8.22
CA THR A 274 -9.01 16.51 8.41
C THR A 274 -8.61 16.91 9.84
N GLY A 275 -8.68 15.98 10.80
CA GLY A 275 -8.49 16.27 12.22
C GLY A 275 -7.57 15.28 12.94
N GLY A 276 -7.09 15.70 14.11
CA GLY A 276 -6.21 14.91 14.96
C GLY A 276 -4.75 14.83 14.46
N PRO A 277 -3.87 14.15 15.21
CA PRO A 277 -2.45 14.04 14.86
C PRO A 277 -2.19 13.24 13.58
N ASN A 278 -3.18 12.46 13.11
CA ASN A 278 -3.09 11.61 11.93
C ASN A 278 -3.81 12.18 10.72
N TRP A 279 -4.06 13.50 10.67
CA TRP A 279 -4.58 14.16 9.47
C TRP A 279 -3.77 13.76 8.22
N ARG A 280 -4.43 13.55 7.09
CA ARG A 280 -3.84 13.14 5.81
C ARG A 280 -4.88 13.08 4.69
N SER A 281 -4.45 13.31 3.45
CA SER A 281 -5.22 12.94 2.26
C SER A 281 -5.31 11.43 2.05
N GLN A 282 -6.17 11.01 1.12
CA GLN A 282 -6.30 9.60 0.73
C GLN A 282 -5.00 9.01 0.15
N PRO A 283 -4.20 9.71 -0.69
CA PRO A 283 -2.93 9.18 -1.17
C PRO A 283 -1.94 8.96 -0.02
N ARG A 284 -1.78 9.90 0.92
CA ARG A 284 -0.88 9.67 2.05
C ARG A 284 -1.39 8.55 2.96
N LEU A 285 -2.71 8.43 3.16
CA LEU A 285 -3.30 7.28 3.84
C LEU A 285 -2.96 5.95 3.12
N ALA A 286 -3.04 5.91 1.80
CA ALA A 286 -2.72 4.72 1.01
C ALA A 286 -1.24 4.33 1.12
N LEU A 287 -0.33 5.31 1.14
CA LEU A 287 1.11 5.06 1.20
C LEU A 287 1.62 4.73 2.61
N THR A 288 0.83 4.99 3.66
CA THR A 288 1.23 4.81 5.07
C THR A 288 0.47 3.68 5.78
N ARG A 289 -0.50 3.04 5.13
CA ARG A 289 -1.25 1.91 5.70
C ARG A 289 -0.70 0.56 5.22
N PRO A 290 -0.85 -0.51 6.03
CA PRO A 290 -0.54 -1.87 5.58
C PRO A 290 -1.26 -2.20 4.27
N ASN A 291 -0.51 -2.79 3.31
CA ASN A 291 -0.96 -3.17 1.97
C ASN A 291 -1.51 -2.04 1.07
N GLY A 292 -1.54 -0.77 1.50
CA GLY A 292 -2.18 0.28 0.71
C GLY A 292 -1.49 0.52 -0.64
N ALA A 293 -0.17 0.65 -0.68
CA ALA A 293 0.60 0.74 -1.92
C ALA A 293 0.45 -0.51 -2.81
N ARG A 294 0.30 -1.71 -2.22
CA ARG A 294 0.05 -2.95 -2.96
C ARG A 294 -1.33 -2.95 -3.61
N THR A 295 -2.35 -2.45 -2.92
CA THR A 295 -3.70 -2.26 -3.50
C THR A 295 -3.67 -1.27 -4.65
N LEU A 296 -2.97 -0.14 -4.50
CA LEU A 296 -2.77 0.83 -5.58
C LEU A 296 -2.05 0.19 -6.80
N ALA A 297 -1.00 -0.59 -6.56
CA ALA A 297 -0.29 -1.30 -7.63
C ALA A 297 -1.20 -2.32 -8.35
N LEU A 298 -2.05 -3.02 -7.62
CA LEU A 298 -3.03 -3.92 -8.20
C LEU A 298 -4.04 -3.16 -9.08
N HIS A 299 -4.63 -2.09 -8.55
CA HIS A 299 -5.54 -1.22 -9.30
C HIS A 299 -4.91 -0.80 -10.63
N TYR A 300 -3.71 -0.24 -10.53
CA TYR A 300 -2.94 0.24 -11.67
C TYR A 300 -2.71 -0.83 -12.75
N LEU A 301 -2.31 -2.04 -12.33
CA LEU A 301 -2.04 -3.16 -13.24
C LEU A 301 -3.32 -3.90 -13.70
N ARG A 302 -4.50 -3.54 -13.17
CA ARG A 302 -5.81 -4.13 -13.48
C ARG A 302 -6.80 -3.15 -14.11
N ASN A 303 -6.27 -2.07 -14.70
CA ASN A 303 -7.05 -1.05 -15.42
C ASN A 303 -7.89 -0.14 -14.53
N HIS A 304 -7.46 0.09 -13.29
CA HIS A 304 -8.06 1.04 -12.36
C HIS A 304 -7.08 2.21 -12.12
N LEU A 305 -7.57 3.44 -12.20
CA LEU A 305 -6.79 4.62 -11.82
C LEU A 305 -7.66 5.58 -11.03
N TYR A 306 -7.16 5.97 -9.85
CA TYR A 306 -7.87 6.88 -8.97
C TYR A 306 -7.19 8.23 -8.85
N PHE A 307 -8.02 9.25 -8.70
CA PHE A 307 -7.66 10.66 -8.61
C PHE A 307 -8.03 11.17 -7.22
N TYR A 308 -7.11 11.86 -6.58
CA TYR A 308 -7.32 12.36 -5.23
C TYR A 308 -6.69 13.75 -5.10
N PRO A 309 -7.38 14.74 -4.50
CA PRO A 309 -6.73 15.96 -4.10
C PRO A 309 -5.71 15.68 -2.98
N GLU A 310 -4.66 16.51 -2.93
CA GLU A 310 -3.87 16.64 -1.71
C GLU A 310 -4.72 17.26 -0.59
N HIS A 311 -4.29 17.09 0.67
CA HIS A 311 -4.95 17.74 1.80
C HIS A 311 -3.93 18.28 2.78
N ARG A 312 -3.39 19.47 2.50
CA ARG A 312 -2.29 20.12 3.23
C ARG A 312 -0.99 19.31 3.24
N ASP A 313 -0.92 18.30 2.39
CA ASP A 313 0.21 17.38 2.30
C ASP A 313 1.31 17.94 1.39
N HIS A 314 1.01 19.00 0.66
CA HIS A 314 1.86 19.60 -0.35
C HIS A 314 1.61 21.12 -0.43
N ASP A 315 1.81 21.80 0.69
CA ASP A 315 1.67 23.25 0.84
C ASP A 315 3.01 23.88 1.29
N PRO A 316 3.54 24.93 0.63
CA PRO A 316 4.81 25.55 0.99
C PRO A 316 4.89 25.95 2.48
N GLY A 317 5.95 25.54 3.16
CA GLY A 317 6.16 25.75 4.59
C GLY A 317 6.83 24.54 5.24
N ARG A 318 6.91 24.52 6.57
CA ARG A 318 7.57 23.44 7.32
C ARG A 318 6.71 22.85 8.44
N ASN A 319 5.95 23.66 9.18
CA ASN A 319 5.35 23.26 10.47
C ASN A 319 3.86 23.63 10.65
N GLY A 320 3.14 24.06 9.60
CA GLY A 320 1.77 24.58 9.75
C GLY A 320 1.76 26.02 10.28
N ARG A 321 0.58 26.63 10.54
CA ARG A 321 0.45 28.06 10.92
C ARG A 321 1.32 28.42 12.14
N ASP A 322 2.19 29.44 12.21
CA ASP A 322 2.70 30.44 11.26
C ASP A 322 4.14 30.12 10.80
N GLY A 323 4.38 28.85 10.47
CA GLY A 323 5.48 28.34 9.67
C GLY A 323 5.03 27.83 8.28
N GLY A 324 3.95 28.42 7.74
CA GLY A 324 3.36 28.10 6.44
C GLY A 324 2.53 26.81 6.41
N GLY A 325 2.61 26.07 5.31
CA GLY A 325 2.18 24.67 5.20
C GLY A 325 3.21 23.71 5.82
N HIS A 326 3.17 22.44 5.41
CA HIS A 326 4.10 21.40 5.87
C HIS A 326 5.13 20.99 4.80
N GLY A 327 5.14 21.65 3.65
CA GLY A 327 5.77 21.27 2.39
C GLY A 327 5.26 19.94 1.86
N ASP A 328 6.10 19.19 1.16
CA ASP A 328 5.78 17.84 0.70
C ASP A 328 6.04 16.82 1.82
N VAL A 329 4.96 16.34 2.44
CA VAL A 329 4.99 15.31 3.49
C VAL A 329 4.61 13.92 2.99
N PHE A 330 4.52 13.71 1.66
CA PHE A 330 4.31 12.37 1.13
C PHE A 330 5.56 11.51 1.34
N PRO A 331 5.41 10.26 1.82
CA PRO A 331 6.54 9.40 2.08
C PRO A 331 7.22 8.85 0.82
N ALA A 332 6.52 8.88 -0.31
CA ALA A 332 6.95 8.26 -1.56
C ALA A 332 6.27 8.90 -2.76
N ASN A 333 6.93 8.82 -3.92
CA ASN A 333 6.30 9.06 -5.22
C ASN A 333 5.87 7.71 -5.82
N VAL A 334 4.73 7.67 -6.52
CA VAL A 334 4.18 6.44 -7.12
C VAL A 334 3.50 6.72 -8.46
N PRO A 335 3.45 5.74 -9.38
CA PRO A 335 2.74 5.91 -10.65
C PRO A 335 1.25 5.50 -10.57
N TYR A 336 0.80 5.00 -9.42
CA TYR A 336 -0.46 4.26 -9.27
C TYR A 336 -1.72 5.11 -9.14
N LEU A 337 -1.56 6.42 -8.94
CA LEU A 337 -2.65 7.37 -8.76
C LEU A 337 -2.24 8.74 -9.33
N VAL A 338 -3.19 9.66 -9.40
CA VAL A 338 -2.92 11.06 -9.70
C VAL A 338 -3.32 11.89 -8.49
N ILE A 339 -2.36 12.60 -7.91
CA ILE A 339 -2.62 13.57 -6.84
C ILE A 339 -2.77 14.96 -7.46
N SER A 340 -3.92 15.61 -7.30
CA SER A 340 -4.15 16.97 -7.78
C SER A 340 -3.76 18.01 -6.73
N GLN A 341 -3.11 19.10 -7.15
CA GLN A 341 -2.87 20.25 -6.29
C GLN A 341 -4.19 20.98 -6.04
N GLY A 342 -4.46 21.32 -4.78
CA GLY A 342 -5.66 22.02 -4.35
C GLY A 342 -6.63 21.12 -3.61
N SER A 343 -7.83 21.65 -3.36
CA SER A 343 -8.85 21.02 -2.51
C SER A 343 -9.91 20.28 -3.33
N SER A 344 -11.08 20.05 -2.72
CA SER A 344 -12.21 19.35 -3.35
C SER A 344 -12.55 19.94 -4.72
N GLY A 345 -12.65 19.07 -5.73
CA GLY A 345 -12.89 19.48 -7.12
C GLY A 345 -11.65 19.60 -8.00
N SER A 346 -10.44 19.70 -7.43
CA SER A 346 -9.20 19.84 -8.21
C SER A 346 -8.86 18.61 -9.05
N ASP A 347 -9.35 17.44 -8.64
CA ASP A 347 -9.21 16.14 -9.29
C ASP A 347 -10.02 16.02 -10.61
N ARG A 348 -11.09 16.82 -10.76
CA ARG A 348 -12.03 16.75 -11.89
C ARG A 348 -11.37 16.97 -13.24
N ALA A 349 -10.44 17.91 -13.33
CA ALA A 349 -9.74 18.22 -14.59
C ALA A 349 -8.94 17.01 -15.09
N PHE A 350 -8.27 16.29 -14.18
CA PHE A 350 -7.50 15.10 -14.50
C PHE A 350 -8.41 13.93 -14.89
N MET A 351 -9.49 13.68 -14.14
CA MET A 351 -10.46 12.65 -14.50
C MET A 351 -11.04 12.86 -15.90
N ASN A 352 -11.46 14.08 -16.23
CA ASN A 352 -11.98 14.43 -17.54
C ASN A 352 -10.93 14.23 -18.65
N ALA A 353 -9.66 14.59 -18.38
CA ALA A 353 -8.57 14.40 -19.33
C ALA A 353 -8.27 12.91 -19.60
N PHE A 354 -8.31 12.07 -18.56
CA PHE A 354 -8.12 10.62 -18.70
C PHE A 354 -9.30 9.93 -19.38
N ALA A 355 -10.53 10.36 -19.10
CA ALA A 355 -11.72 9.90 -19.83
C ALA A 355 -11.57 10.21 -21.32
N ALA A 356 -11.18 11.44 -21.68
CA ALA A 356 -10.91 11.84 -23.06
C ALA A 356 -9.79 11.01 -23.73
N MET A 357 -8.71 10.68 -23.01
CA MET A 357 -7.66 9.78 -23.54
C MET A 357 -8.21 8.37 -23.79
N LEU A 358 -9.00 7.83 -22.87
CA LEU A 358 -9.64 6.52 -23.03
C LEU A 358 -10.60 6.51 -24.23
N THR A 359 -11.31 7.61 -24.49
CA THR A 359 -12.13 7.80 -25.68
C THR A 359 -11.28 7.79 -26.94
N ALA A 360 -10.16 8.52 -26.93
CA ALA A 360 -9.30 8.76 -28.09
C ALA A 360 -8.48 7.56 -28.54
N LEU A 361 -8.16 6.63 -27.64
CA LEU A 361 -7.44 5.40 -28.00
C LEU A 361 -8.15 4.71 -29.16
N ARG A 362 -7.37 4.15 -30.09
CA ARG A 362 -7.94 3.33 -31.14
C ARG A 362 -8.60 2.06 -30.60
N PRO A 363 -9.69 1.55 -31.20
CA PRO A 363 -10.39 0.35 -30.71
C PRO A 363 -9.46 -0.84 -30.45
N GLU A 364 -8.62 -1.18 -31.43
CA GLU A 364 -7.66 -2.29 -31.35
C GLU A 364 -6.58 -2.06 -30.30
N THR A 365 -6.16 -0.81 -30.12
CA THR A 365 -5.12 -0.42 -29.17
C THR A 365 -5.65 -0.48 -27.74
N LYS A 366 -6.84 0.08 -27.50
CA LYS A 366 -7.51 0.02 -26.19
C LYS A 366 -7.75 -1.43 -25.76
N LYS A 367 -8.21 -2.28 -26.68
CA LYS A 367 -8.43 -3.71 -26.44
C LYS A 367 -7.15 -4.45 -26.07
N ALA A 368 -6.05 -4.19 -26.79
CA ALA A 368 -4.74 -4.77 -26.48
C ALA A 368 -4.24 -4.32 -25.09
N LEU A 369 -4.33 -3.01 -24.81
CA LEU A 369 -3.94 -2.44 -23.53
C LEU A 369 -4.76 -3.00 -22.37
N ALA A 370 -6.09 -3.05 -22.49
CA ALA A 370 -7.01 -3.51 -21.44
C ALA A 370 -6.85 -5.01 -21.09
N ARG A 371 -6.33 -5.83 -22.03
CA ARG A 371 -6.02 -7.26 -21.79
C ARG A 371 -4.64 -7.48 -21.18
N SER A 372 -3.92 -6.41 -20.90
CA SER A 372 -2.55 -6.42 -20.41
C SER A 372 -2.43 -5.53 -19.16
N PRO A 373 -1.31 -5.55 -18.43
CA PRO A 373 -1.08 -4.62 -17.33
C PRO A 373 -0.67 -3.20 -17.79
N LEU A 374 -0.77 -2.86 -19.08
CA LEU A 374 -0.16 -1.65 -19.66
C LEU A 374 -1.11 -0.47 -19.86
N LEU A 375 -2.43 -0.61 -19.71
CA LEU A 375 -3.34 0.51 -19.98
C LEU A 375 -3.02 1.74 -19.13
N MET A 376 -3.06 1.62 -17.80
CA MET A 376 -2.78 2.76 -16.92
C MET A 376 -1.32 3.21 -16.96
N PRO A 377 -0.31 2.33 -17.09
CA PRO A 377 1.05 2.75 -17.44
C PRO A 377 1.17 3.60 -18.68
N THR A 378 0.48 3.21 -19.76
CA THR A 378 0.50 3.95 -21.02
C THR A 378 -0.17 5.30 -20.86
N LEU A 379 -1.32 5.37 -20.19
CA LEU A 379 -2.03 6.64 -19.97
C LEU A 379 -1.25 7.59 -19.05
N GLN A 380 -0.62 7.09 -17.99
CA GLN A 380 0.28 7.88 -17.15
C GLN A 380 1.46 8.44 -17.96
N GLN A 381 2.00 7.66 -18.90
CA GLN A 381 3.11 8.10 -19.74
C GLN A 381 2.67 9.24 -20.65
N VAL A 382 1.53 9.06 -21.34
CA VAL A 382 0.97 10.06 -22.24
C VAL A 382 0.66 11.35 -21.47
N PHE A 383 0.02 11.23 -20.30
CA PHE A 383 -0.28 12.36 -19.41
C PHE A 383 0.99 13.14 -19.06
N ARG A 384 1.99 12.47 -18.49
CA ARG A 384 3.21 13.13 -18.00
C ARG A 384 4.01 13.79 -19.13
N ARG A 385 4.08 13.18 -20.32
CA ARG A 385 4.78 13.73 -21.50
C ARG A 385 4.04 14.86 -22.21
N SER A 386 2.75 15.03 -21.92
CA SER A 386 1.91 16.01 -22.62
C SER A 386 1.82 17.35 -21.89
N ASN A 387 2.24 17.43 -20.63
CA ASN A 387 2.06 18.65 -19.85
C ASN A 387 2.78 19.87 -20.44
N ARG A 388 2.11 21.03 -20.37
CA ARG A 388 2.57 22.32 -20.95
C ARG A 388 3.83 22.87 -20.31
N ASN A 389 4.11 22.47 -19.07
CA ASN A 389 5.31 22.88 -18.37
C ASN A 389 6.58 22.21 -18.94
N LEU A 390 6.44 21.20 -19.81
CA LEU A 390 7.59 20.56 -20.46
C LEU A 390 7.90 21.25 -21.80
N GLY A 391 9.09 21.83 -21.90
CA GLY A 391 9.61 22.50 -23.08
C GLY A 391 10.39 21.59 -24.02
N THR A 392 10.98 20.50 -23.52
CA THR A 392 11.75 19.53 -24.32
C THR A 392 11.37 18.10 -23.95
N GLU A 393 11.71 17.14 -24.82
CA GLU A 393 11.50 15.71 -24.53
C GLU A 393 12.43 15.21 -23.41
N GLU A 394 13.58 15.85 -23.19
CA GLU A 394 14.53 15.47 -22.13
C GLU A 394 14.00 15.82 -20.74
N GLU A 395 13.21 16.88 -20.61
CA GLU A 395 12.56 17.24 -19.34
C GLU A 395 11.61 16.15 -18.82
N TYR A 396 11.19 15.20 -19.68
CA TYR A 396 10.48 14.01 -19.26
C TYR A 396 11.26 13.19 -18.24
N PHE A 397 12.59 13.12 -18.33
CA PHE A 397 13.40 12.29 -17.44
C PHE A 397 13.75 12.97 -16.11
N THR A 398 13.19 14.16 -15.86
CA THR A 398 13.47 14.97 -14.67
C THR A 398 12.29 14.99 -13.70
N GLY A 399 12.52 15.47 -12.47
CA GLY A 399 11.46 15.70 -11.48
C GLY A 399 10.33 16.62 -11.97
N LYS A 400 10.56 17.44 -13.01
CA LYS A 400 9.58 18.38 -13.59
C LYS A 400 8.37 17.67 -14.20
N ALA A 401 8.58 16.54 -14.87
CA ALA A 401 7.52 15.69 -15.44
C ALA A 401 6.95 14.70 -14.41
N HIS A 402 7.66 14.53 -13.29
CA HIS A 402 7.35 13.55 -12.26
C HIS A 402 7.13 14.14 -10.87
N PRO A 403 6.34 15.22 -10.72
CA PRO A 403 6.00 15.72 -9.39
C PRO A 403 5.12 14.70 -8.66
N THR A 404 5.09 14.82 -7.34
CA THR A 404 4.20 14.03 -6.47
C THR A 404 2.76 14.49 -6.59
N VAL A 405 2.58 15.81 -6.70
CA VAL A 405 1.28 16.47 -6.86
C VAL A 405 1.28 17.27 -8.15
N PHE A 406 0.21 17.13 -8.93
CA PHE A 406 0.07 17.73 -10.26
C PHE A 406 -0.81 18.98 -10.23
N ASP A 407 -0.34 20.01 -10.90
CA ASP A 407 -1.11 21.23 -11.17
C ASP A 407 -1.93 21.06 -12.46
N SER A 408 -3.24 21.28 -12.38
CA SER A 408 -4.15 21.13 -13.52
C SER A 408 -3.93 22.19 -14.61
N SER A 409 -3.31 23.33 -14.29
CA SER A 409 -2.95 24.37 -15.27
C SER A 409 -1.97 23.85 -16.33
N HIS A 410 -1.18 22.83 -15.99
CA HIS A 410 -0.23 22.21 -16.91
C HIS A 410 -0.89 21.23 -17.90
N LEU A 411 -2.17 20.86 -17.75
CA LEU A 411 -2.83 19.86 -18.59
C LEU A 411 -3.03 20.34 -20.04
N ASP A 412 -2.34 19.71 -20.98
CA ASP A 412 -2.64 19.84 -22.41
C ASP A 412 -3.47 18.66 -22.92
N VAL A 413 -4.79 18.75 -22.73
CA VAL A 413 -5.70 17.65 -23.07
C VAL A 413 -5.70 17.35 -24.57
N GLU A 414 -5.53 18.35 -25.44
CA GLU A 414 -5.45 18.13 -26.89
C GLU A 414 -4.19 17.30 -27.24
N LYS A 415 -3.03 17.66 -26.69
CA LYS A 415 -1.78 16.91 -26.89
C LYS A 415 -1.90 15.49 -26.33
N MET A 416 -2.56 15.32 -25.19
CA MET A 416 -2.82 14.01 -24.58
C MET A 416 -3.65 13.11 -25.49
N ILE A 417 -4.82 13.57 -25.97
CA ILE A 417 -5.68 12.74 -26.82
C ILE A 417 -5.02 12.40 -28.16
N ARG A 418 -4.24 13.33 -28.74
CA ARG A 418 -3.51 13.09 -29.99
C ARG A 418 -2.43 12.03 -29.81
N ARG A 419 -1.67 12.08 -28.72
CA ARG A 419 -0.66 11.06 -28.40
C ARG A 419 -1.30 9.71 -28.12
N ALA A 420 -2.41 9.67 -27.39
CA ALA A 420 -3.16 8.43 -27.15
C ALA A 420 -3.68 7.83 -28.48
N HIS A 421 -4.28 8.64 -29.34
CA HIS A 421 -4.82 8.22 -30.63
C HIS A 421 -3.74 7.75 -31.63
N ALA A 422 -2.52 8.26 -31.51
CA ALA A 422 -1.38 7.86 -32.32
C ALA A 422 -0.81 6.47 -31.96
N LEU A 423 -1.16 5.91 -30.79
CA LEU A 423 -0.69 4.60 -30.38
C LEU A 423 -1.24 3.48 -31.30
N ARG A 424 -0.48 2.40 -31.41
CA ARG A 424 -0.82 1.19 -32.17
C ARG A 424 -0.47 -0.04 -31.33
N PRO A 425 -1.16 -1.19 -31.50
CA PRO A 425 -0.93 -2.37 -30.66
C PRO A 425 0.51 -2.92 -30.69
N ASP A 426 1.16 -2.84 -31.85
CA ASP A 426 2.55 -3.24 -32.09
C ASP A 426 3.59 -2.21 -31.63
N SER A 427 3.13 -1.07 -31.12
CA SER A 427 3.94 0.11 -30.83
C SER A 427 3.44 0.80 -29.56
N LEU A 428 3.54 0.09 -28.43
CA LEU A 428 3.15 0.55 -27.10
C LEU A 428 4.38 0.89 -26.23
N PRO A 429 4.25 1.74 -25.20
CA PRO A 429 5.27 1.90 -24.17
C PRO A 429 5.52 0.59 -23.40
N PRO A 430 6.77 0.30 -22.98
CA PRO A 430 7.06 -0.85 -22.15
C PRO A 430 6.62 -0.62 -20.69
N LEU A 431 6.62 -1.70 -19.89
CA LEU A 431 6.35 -1.65 -18.45
C LEU A 431 7.66 -1.60 -17.68
N ALA A 432 7.90 -0.50 -16.95
CA ALA A 432 8.99 -0.40 -15.99
C ALA A 432 8.63 -1.11 -14.68
N GLN A 433 9.47 -2.05 -14.27
CA GLN A 433 9.36 -2.76 -13.00
C GLN A 433 10.75 -3.02 -12.42
N PHE A 434 10.85 -3.00 -11.10
CA PHE A 434 12.07 -3.42 -10.42
C PHE A 434 11.79 -4.04 -9.05
N ARG A 435 12.81 -4.63 -8.46
CA ARG A 435 12.82 -5.14 -7.09
C ARG A 435 14.08 -4.70 -6.36
N VAL A 436 13.96 -4.49 -5.06
CA VAL A 436 15.12 -4.37 -4.17
C VAL A 436 15.57 -5.79 -3.82
N ILE A 437 16.74 -6.22 -4.29
CA ILE A 437 17.26 -7.58 -4.04
C ILE A 437 18.25 -7.62 -2.89
N GLU A 438 18.92 -6.51 -2.61
CA GLU A 438 19.80 -6.32 -1.46
C GLU A 438 19.62 -4.91 -0.91
N GLU A 439 19.68 -4.76 0.42
CA GLU A 439 19.66 -3.46 1.09
C GLU A 439 20.44 -3.54 2.40
N ASP A 440 21.08 -2.44 2.78
CA ASP A 440 21.68 -2.31 4.10
C ASP A 440 20.61 -2.53 5.18
N ARG A 441 20.91 -3.40 6.14
CA ARG A 441 20.00 -3.72 7.24
C ARG A 441 20.51 -3.10 8.53
N PRO A 442 19.76 -2.15 9.11
CA PRO A 442 20.14 -1.63 10.42
C PRO A 442 20.10 -2.74 11.49
N VAL A 443 20.96 -2.61 12.49
CA VAL A 443 21.01 -3.42 13.70
C VAL A 443 20.25 -2.70 14.83
N PRO A 444 19.11 -3.26 15.30
CA PRO A 444 18.36 -2.70 16.40
C PRO A 444 19.22 -2.48 17.65
N GLY A 445 19.13 -1.29 18.23
CA GLY A 445 19.89 -0.89 19.41
C GLY A 445 21.31 -0.42 19.16
N ARG A 446 21.85 -0.61 17.94
CA ARG A 446 23.17 -0.08 17.55
C ARG A 446 23.05 1.13 16.63
N ASP A 447 22.39 0.95 15.50
CA ASP A 447 22.24 1.98 14.47
C ASP A 447 20.76 2.21 14.12
N PHE A 448 19.84 1.64 14.90
CA PHE A 448 18.39 1.80 14.77
C PHE A 448 17.69 1.75 16.12
N PHE A 449 17.09 2.87 16.50
CA PHE A 449 16.50 3.11 17.81
C PHE A 449 14.98 3.25 17.69
N ASP A 450 14.31 2.20 17.24
CA ASP A 450 12.84 2.16 17.12
C ASP A 450 12.34 0.77 17.54
N PHE A 451 11.10 0.71 18.04
CA PHE A 451 10.41 -0.52 18.42
C PHE A 451 9.80 -1.23 17.20
N ARG A 452 9.54 -0.49 16.12
CA ARG A 452 8.98 -1.05 14.88
C ARG A 452 10.12 -1.66 14.07
N PRO A 453 10.03 -2.93 13.62
CA PRO A 453 11.17 -3.64 13.04
C PRO A 453 11.50 -3.25 11.60
N HIS A 454 10.98 -2.15 11.04
CA HIS A 454 11.12 -1.88 9.60
C HIS A 454 11.37 -0.41 9.24
N GLN A 455 12.38 -0.21 8.41
CA GLN A 455 12.57 0.96 7.53
C GLN A 455 11.80 0.83 6.22
N ARG A 456 11.31 -0.38 5.92
CA ARG A 456 10.62 -0.73 4.69
C ARG A 456 9.15 -0.33 4.76
N LEU A 457 8.77 0.71 4.04
CA LEU A 457 7.39 1.16 3.98
C LEU A 457 6.55 0.25 3.06
N PHE A 458 7.05 -0.01 1.85
CA PHE A 458 6.48 -1.00 0.93
C PHE A 458 7.46 -1.39 -0.18
N ASP A 459 7.21 -2.56 -0.76
CA ASP A 459 7.78 -3.01 -2.03
C ASP A 459 6.64 -3.40 -2.96
N THR A 460 6.60 -2.80 -4.14
CA THR A 460 5.63 -3.10 -5.20
C THR A 460 6.36 -3.09 -6.55
N PRO A 461 5.82 -3.72 -7.61
CA PRO A 461 6.55 -3.88 -8.85
C PRO A 461 7.02 -2.58 -9.51
N CYS A 462 6.27 -1.48 -9.37
CA CYS A 462 6.60 -0.18 -9.96
C CYS A 462 6.91 0.90 -8.91
N ALA A 463 6.97 0.56 -7.62
CA ALA A 463 7.35 1.51 -6.57
C ALA A 463 7.87 0.81 -5.29
N CYS A 464 9.00 1.28 -4.77
CA CYS A 464 9.56 0.85 -3.49
C CYS A 464 9.85 2.08 -2.64
N ALA A 465 9.59 2.00 -1.33
CA ALA A 465 9.79 3.11 -0.41
C ALA A 465 10.44 2.70 0.90
N ARG A 466 11.34 3.56 1.40
CA ARG A 466 12.05 3.42 2.67
C ARG A 466 11.94 4.67 3.53
N VAL A 467 12.02 4.50 4.84
CA VAL A 467 12.19 5.58 5.83
C VAL A 467 13.59 5.47 6.42
N TYR A 468 14.40 6.52 6.28
CA TYR A 468 15.78 6.57 6.75
C TYR A 468 15.83 6.72 8.27
N LYS A 469 15.77 5.58 8.98
CA LYS A 469 15.85 5.54 10.46
C LYS A 469 17.23 5.14 10.98
N SER A 470 18.15 4.72 10.10
CA SER A 470 19.49 4.33 10.50
C SER A 470 20.35 5.53 10.88
N THR A 471 21.34 5.31 11.74
CA THR A 471 22.43 6.26 12.03
C THR A 471 23.55 6.19 10.99
N ALA A 472 23.55 5.17 10.11
CA ALA A 472 24.52 5.06 9.01
C ALA A 472 24.57 6.33 8.15
N GLY A 473 25.76 6.70 7.65
CA GLY A 473 25.97 7.89 6.82
C GLY A 473 25.30 7.81 5.44
N SER A 474 25.12 6.59 4.92
CA SER A 474 24.37 6.29 3.70
C SER A 474 23.64 4.95 3.82
N LEU A 475 22.62 4.77 2.99
CA LEU A 475 21.97 3.49 2.73
C LEU A 475 22.32 3.01 1.33
N ARG A 476 22.65 1.74 1.20
CA ARG A 476 22.92 1.09 -0.10
C ARG A 476 21.84 0.08 -0.43
N PHE A 477 21.54 0.01 -1.71
CA PHE A 477 20.54 -0.89 -2.28
C PHE A 477 21.07 -1.49 -3.57
N ILE A 478 20.69 -2.74 -3.87
CA ILE A 478 20.80 -3.30 -5.21
C ILE A 478 19.39 -3.41 -5.78
N LEU A 479 19.17 -2.71 -6.89
CA LEU A 479 17.90 -2.66 -7.61
C LEU A 479 18.01 -3.51 -8.88
N ASP A 480 17.06 -4.42 -9.06
CA ASP A 480 16.97 -5.32 -10.22
C ASP A 480 15.72 -5.01 -11.04
N ALA A 481 15.92 -4.49 -12.25
CA ALA A 481 14.89 -4.12 -13.21
C ALA A 481 14.72 -5.11 -14.36
N SER A 482 15.35 -6.29 -14.30
CA SER A 482 15.29 -7.32 -15.34
C SER A 482 13.87 -7.84 -15.63
N ALA A 483 12.94 -7.65 -14.69
CA ALA A 483 11.51 -7.97 -14.87
C ALA A 483 10.75 -6.96 -15.76
N SER A 484 11.37 -5.83 -16.10
CA SER A 484 10.79 -4.86 -17.05
C SER A 484 10.66 -5.46 -18.44
N ARG A 485 9.59 -5.11 -19.17
CA ARG A 485 9.29 -5.77 -20.45
C ARG A 485 8.44 -4.93 -21.39
N ASP A 486 8.63 -5.16 -22.68
CA ASP A 486 7.75 -4.74 -23.75
C ASP A 486 6.65 -5.79 -24.00
N LEU A 487 5.43 -5.35 -24.33
CA LEU A 487 4.30 -6.28 -24.57
C LEU A 487 4.56 -7.20 -25.76
N ASN A 488 5.24 -6.69 -26.78
CA ASN A 488 5.51 -7.38 -28.04
C ASN A 488 6.89 -8.05 -28.04
N GLY A 489 7.53 -8.18 -26.87
CA GLY A 489 8.84 -8.83 -26.73
C GLY A 489 10.01 -8.07 -27.35
N LYS A 490 9.85 -6.77 -27.65
CA LYS A 490 10.96 -5.95 -28.16
C LYS A 490 12.08 -5.85 -27.12
N PRO A 491 13.36 -5.82 -27.53
CA PRO A 491 14.47 -5.51 -26.63
C PRO A 491 14.24 -4.19 -25.90
N VAL A 492 14.64 -4.14 -24.62
CA VAL A 492 14.45 -2.98 -23.77
C VAL A 492 15.78 -2.42 -23.25
N THR A 493 15.80 -1.12 -22.96
CA THR A 493 16.92 -0.40 -22.35
C THR A 493 16.48 0.24 -21.04
N TRP A 494 17.36 0.34 -20.05
CA TRP A 494 17.07 0.91 -18.73
C TRP A 494 17.80 2.24 -18.54
N ARG A 495 17.08 3.21 -17.97
CA ARG A 495 17.60 4.53 -17.61
C ARG A 495 17.17 4.86 -16.19
N TRP A 496 18.12 5.16 -15.32
CA TRP A 496 17.88 5.50 -13.92
C TRP A 496 18.24 6.97 -13.69
N GLU A 497 17.32 7.73 -13.09
CA GLU A 497 17.47 9.17 -12.93
C GLU A 497 17.09 9.63 -11.53
N VAL A 498 17.83 10.60 -10.98
CA VAL A 498 17.44 11.27 -9.74
C VAL A 498 16.34 12.28 -10.07
N LEU A 499 15.12 11.99 -9.64
CA LEU A 499 13.95 12.85 -9.86
C LEU A 499 13.78 13.88 -8.74
N ARG A 500 14.33 13.58 -7.56
CA ARG A 500 14.33 14.47 -6.39
C ARG A 500 15.46 14.11 -5.45
N GLY A 501 16.07 15.13 -4.84
CA GLY A 501 17.16 14.95 -3.88
C GLY A 501 18.35 15.81 -4.26
N ASP A 502 19.51 15.47 -3.73
CA ASP A 502 20.78 16.07 -4.14
C ASP A 502 21.52 15.15 -5.10
N GLU A 503 21.29 15.38 -6.41
CA GLU A 503 21.84 14.54 -7.48
C GLU A 503 23.34 14.36 -7.35
N GLY A 504 24.10 15.43 -7.04
CA GLY A 504 25.55 15.36 -6.86
C GLY A 504 26.03 14.51 -5.67
N ARG A 505 25.13 14.04 -4.80
CA ARG A 505 25.44 13.19 -3.64
C ARG A 505 24.85 11.78 -3.75
N ILE A 506 23.95 11.54 -4.70
CA ILE A 506 23.29 10.24 -4.89
C ILE A 506 24.06 9.48 -5.96
N GLU A 507 24.51 8.27 -5.65
CA GLU A 507 25.29 7.48 -6.59
C GLU A 507 24.44 6.34 -7.16
N ILE A 508 24.45 6.21 -8.48
CA ILE A 508 23.80 5.12 -9.22
C ILE A 508 24.88 4.42 -10.05
N GLU A 509 25.39 3.31 -9.54
CA GLU A 509 26.44 2.52 -10.21
C GLU A 509 25.80 1.38 -11.02
N LYS A 510 26.12 1.32 -12.31
CA LYS A 510 25.68 0.23 -13.19
C LYS A 510 26.39 -1.06 -12.80
N MET A 511 25.64 -2.13 -12.56
CA MET A 511 26.19 -3.45 -12.24
C MET A 511 26.25 -4.39 -13.44
N ASP A 512 25.74 -3.95 -14.59
CA ASP A 512 25.83 -4.61 -15.88
C ASP A 512 25.85 -3.58 -17.02
N ALA A 513 26.19 -4.02 -18.23
CA ALA A 513 26.36 -3.14 -19.39
C ALA A 513 25.08 -2.35 -19.75
N ASN A 514 23.90 -2.89 -19.44
CA ASN A 514 22.62 -2.34 -19.85
C ASN A 514 21.91 -1.55 -18.73
N ALA A 515 22.55 -1.43 -17.55
CA ALA A 515 21.96 -0.85 -16.34
C ALA A 515 20.65 -1.54 -15.89
N SER A 516 20.48 -2.82 -16.22
CA SER A 516 19.33 -3.61 -15.77
C SER A 516 19.38 -3.87 -14.26
N ARG A 517 20.60 -3.87 -13.70
CA ARG A 517 20.87 -3.83 -12.26
C ARG A 517 21.74 -2.63 -11.92
N VAL A 518 21.40 -1.96 -10.82
CA VAL A 518 22.18 -0.84 -10.30
C VAL A 518 22.38 -0.97 -8.80
N ARG A 519 23.54 -0.50 -8.32
CA ARG A 519 23.78 -0.20 -6.91
C ARG A 519 23.43 1.27 -6.69
N LEU A 520 22.49 1.52 -5.79
CA LEU A 520 22.07 2.85 -5.39
C LEU A 520 22.62 3.15 -4.00
N THR A 521 23.40 4.22 -3.86
CA THR A 521 23.86 4.75 -2.58
C THR A 521 23.16 6.07 -2.30
N VAL A 522 22.42 6.15 -1.19
CA VAL A 522 21.69 7.35 -0.78
C VAL A 522 22.23 7.84 0.57
N PRO A 523 23.01 8.94 0.62
CA PRO A 523 23.44 9.52 1.88
C PRO A 523 22.28 10.22 2.61
N TRP A 524 22.49 10.59 3.87
CA TRP A 524 21.53 11.43 4.59
C TRP A 524 21.24 12.75 3.85
N HIS A 525 19.95 13.05 3.66
CA HIS A 525 19.45 14.27 3.04
C HIS A 525 18.67 15.11 4.06
N GLY A 526 19.01 16.39 4.13
CA GLY A 526 18.15 17.39 4.75
C GLY A 526 17.01 17.80 3.82
N ARG A 527 15.99 18.42 4.39
CA ARG A 527 14.92 19.06 3.64
C ARG A 527 15.47 20.13 2.69
N ARG A 528 14.95 20.17 1.46
CA ARG A 528 15.39 21.12 0.41
C ARG A 528 14.28 21.38 -0.62
N PRO A 529 14.40 22.44 -1.45
CA PRO A 529 13.47 22.69 -2.56
C PRO A 529 13.32 21.49 -3.50
N VAL A 530 12.10 21.21 -3.96
CA VAL A 530 11.82 20.07 -4.87
C VAL A 530 12.44 20.22 -6.26
N TYR A 531 12.78 21.45 -6.64
CA TYR A 531 13.64 21.84 -7.75
C TYR A 531 14.21 23.24 -7.46
N ALA A 532 15.25 23.65 -8.17
CA ALA A 532 15.90 24.95 -7.98
C ALA A 532 14.88 26.11 -8.06
N GLY A 533 14.84 26.95 -7.03
CA GLY A 533 13.93 28.10 -6.94
C GLY A 533 12.49 27.77 -6.53
N SER A 534 12.13 26.51 -6.29
CA SER A 534 10.80 26.16 -5.78
C SER A 534 10.59 26.67 -4.36
N LYS A 535 9.40 27.20 -4.07
CA LYS A 535 8.94 27.43 -2.69
C LYS A 535 8.53 26.13 -1.98
N MET A 536 8.29 25.07 -2.75
CA MET A 536 7.95 23.76 -2.21
C MET A 536 9.23 23.04 -1.82
N GLU A 537 9.26 22.53 -0.59
CA GLU A 537 10.38 21.74 -0.08
C GLU A 537 9.94 20.33 0.26
N SER A 538 10.89 19.40 0.16
CA SER A 538 10.71 17.99 0.51
C SER A 538 11.95 17.46 1.23
N ASN A 539 11.72 16.51 2.11
CA ASN A 539 12.73 15.71 2.82
C ASN A 539 12.74 14.28 2.26
N ARG A 540 12.62 14.15 0.94
CA ARG A 540 12.54 12.86 0.24
C ARG A 540 13.46 12.85 -0.97
N VAL A 541 14.12 11.71 -1.19
CA VAL A 541 14.81 11.37 -2.43
C VAL A 541 13.91 10.48 -3.27
N ASP A 542 13.81 10.77 -4.57
CA ASP A 542 13.12 9.93 -5.55
C ASP A 542 14.08 9.59 -6.70
N VAL A 543 14.21 8.31 -7.01
CA VAL A 543 14.92 7.80 -8.20
C VAL A 543 13.90 7.15 -9.12
N GLY A 544 13.90 7.55 -10.40
CA GLY A 544 13.03 7.01 -11.43
C GLY A 544 13.74 5.98 -12.31
N LEU A 545 13.12 4.82 -12.51
CA LEU A 545 13.48 3.86 -13.55
C LEU A 545 12.60 4.08 -14.78
N PHE A 546 13.22 4.41 -15.91
CA PHE A 546 12.60 4.49 -17.22
C PHE A 546 13.05 3.33 -18.09
N VAL A 547 12.10 2.71 -18.79
CA VAL A 547 12.39 1.60 -19.71
C VAL A 547 12.03 2.04 -21.13
N GLY A 548 12.97 1.86 -22.05
CA GLY A 548 12.83 2.21 -23.45
C GLY A 548 12.75 0.98 -24.33
N ASN A 549 11.99 1.03 -25.42
CA ASN A 549 11.94 -0.03 -26.45
C ASN A 549 12.39 0.47 -27.83
N GLY A 550 13.21 1.52 -27.86
CA GLY A 550 13.67 2.22 -29.06
C GLY A 550 12.67 3.21 -29.67
N LYS A 551 11.35 3.04 -29.45
CA LYS A 551 10.31 3.96 -29.94
C LYS A 551 9.62 4.74 -28.83
N HIS A 552 9.39 4.09 -27.70
CA HIS A 552 8.70 4.63 -26.55
C HIS A 552 9.52 4.46 -25.29
N TRP A 553 9.34 5.39 -24.37
CA TRP A 553 9.73 5.27 -22.98
C TRP A 553 8.50 4.98 -22.13
N SER A 554 8.65 4.17 -21.08
CA SER A 554 7.62 3.88 -20.09
C SER A 554 7.34 5.10 -19.21
N THR A 555 6.20 5.10 -18.51
CA THR A 555 6.12 5.82 -17.22
C THR A 555 7.16 5.24 -16.26
N PRO A 556 7.81 6.07 -15.41
CA PRO A 556 8.83 5.54 -14.53
C PRO A 556 8.23 4.70 -13.40
N ALA A 557 9.00 3.70 -12.98
CA ALA A 557 8.88 3.11 -11.65
C ALA A 557 9.71 3.92 -10.65
N PHE A 558 9.31 3.98 -9.38
CA PHE A 558 9.91 4.90 -8.39
C PHE A 558 10.57 4.17 -7.23
N PHE A 559 11.80 4.56 -6.88
CA PHE A 559 12.41 4.25 -5.59
C PHE A 559 12.48 5.52 -4.74
N SER A 560 11.84 5.52 -3.57
CA SER A 560 11.78 6.67 -2.68
C SER A 560 12.43 6.39 -1.33
N VAL A 561 13.19 7.37 -0.81
CA VAL A 561 13.71 7.36 0.57
C VAL A 561 13.25 8.63 1.28
N TYR A 562 12.47 8.46 2.35
CA TYR A 562 11.99 9.54 3.21
C TYR A 562 12.95 9.76 4.39
N PHE A 563 13.29 11.01 4.69
CA PHE A 563 14.21 11.39 5.76
C PHE A 563 13.46 12.17 6.83
N PRO A 564 13.31 11.66 8.06
CA PRO A 564 12.56 12.39 9.10
C PRO A 564 13.15 13.79 9.35
N ASP A 565 12.32 14.84 9.19
CA ASP A 565 12.73 16.25 9.31
C ASP A 565 12.85 16.71 10.78
N ASN A 566 12.49 15.84 11.73
CA ASN A 566 12.62 16.03 13.17
C ASN A 566 14.00 15.60 13.71
N GLN A 567 15.03 15.59 12.86
CA GLN A 567 16.40 15.22 13.25
C GLN A 567 17.42 16.21 12.70
N LYS A 568 18.36 16.65 13.55
CA LYS A 568 19.57 17.37 13.11
C LYS A 568 20.76 16.43 13.20
N ARG A 569 21.47 16.24 12.09
CA ARG A 569 22.71 15.46 12.06
C ARG A 569 23.89 16.35 11.78
N THR A 570 24.99 16.13 12.49
CA THR A 570 26.28 16.77 12.21
C THR A 570 27.31 15.71 11.87
N TYR A 571 28.28 16.06 11.04
CA TYR A 571 29.29 15.14 10.52
C TYR A 571 30.67 15.80 10.58
N HIS A 572 31.71 15.00 10.77
CA HIS A 572 33.08 15.37 10.49
C HIS A 572 33.27 15.68 9.00
N THR A 573 34.36 16.38 8.66
CA THR A 573 34.75 16.67 7.27
C THR A 573 34.99 15.40 6.44
N ASP A 574 35.34 14.29 7.09
CA ASP A 574 35.52 12.97 6.48
C ASP A 574 34.21 12.14 6.38
N GLY A 575 33.06 12.71 6.75
CA GLY A 575 31.76 12.08 6.65
C GLY A 575 31.35 11.20 7.84
N ARG A 576 32.20 11.05 8.87
CA ARG A 576 31.81 10.34 10.10
C ARG A 576 30.76 11.13 10.88
N LEU A 577 29.77 10.43 11.43
CA LEU A 577 28.66 11.04 12.16
C LEU A 577 29.16 11.59 13.51
N LEU A 578 28.89 12.86 13.81
CA LEU A 578 29.27 13.50 15.08
C LEU A 578 28.14 13.47 16.10
N SER A 579 26.95 13.88 15.69
CA SER A 579 25.78 13.88 16.56
C SER A 579 24.48 13.74 15.80
N ILE A 580 23.48 13.18 16.48
CA ILE A 580 22.09 13.23 16.05
C ILE A 580 21.27 13.81 17.19
N ASP A 581 20.67 14.97 16.95
CA ASP A 581 19.66 15.55 17.82
C ASP A 581 18.27 15.18 17.30
N TYR A 582 17.53 14.39 18.08
CA TYR A 582 16.18 13.93 17.74
C TYR A 582 15.07 14.85 18.30
N SER A 583 15.44 15.92 19.02
CA SER A 583 14.52 16.81 19.73
C SER A 583 13.91 17.91 18.84
N LEU A 584 14.25 17.96 17.54
CA LEU A 584 13.70 18.99 16.65
C LEU A 584 12.18 18.89 16.57
N GLY A 585 11.49 20.00 16.85
CA GLY A 585 10.03 20.10 16.82
C GLY A 585 9.38 20.13 15.43
N ASN A 586 10.09 19.73 14.37
CA ASN A 586 9.55 19.75 13.01
C ASN A 586 8.49 18.66 12.82
N TYR A 587 7.49 18.95 11.97
CA TYR A 587 6.46 17.97 11.66
C TYR A 587 7.02 16.78 10.89
N VAL A 588 6.73 15.57 11.40
CA VAL A 588 6.89 14.29 10.71
C VAL A 588 5.62 13.49 10.93
N ASP A 589 5.17 12.75 9.91
CA ASP A 589 3.98 11.91 10.04
C ASP A 589 4.18 10.88 11.19
N PRO A 590 3.30 10.85 12.20
CA PRO A 590 3.42 9.93 13.35
C PRO A 590 3.38 8.43 12.98
N VAL A 591 2.91 8.11 11.77
CA VAL A 591 2.96 6.75 11.23
C VAL A 591 4.36 6.41 10.72
N LEU A 592 5.13 7.39 10.24
CA LEU A 592 6.47 7.18 9.68
C LEU A 592 7.54 7.18 10.76
N ASP A 593 7.51 8.12 11.70
CA ASP A 593 8.52 8.24 12.76
C ASP A 593 7.87 8.46 14.13
N THR A 594 8.54 7.98 15.18
CA THR A 594 8.14 8.26 16.56
C THR A 594 9.18 9.20 17.19
N PRO A 595 8.77 10.36 17.74
CA PRO A 595 9.68 11.31 18.35
C PRO A 595 10.54 10.70 19.46
N ARG A 596 11.77 11.17 19.58
CA ARG A 596 12.77 10.71 20.56
C ARG A 596 13.31 11.94 21.31
N PRO A 597 13.06 12.09 22.61
CA PRO A 597 13.48 13.26 23.37
C PRO A 597 14.93 13.12 23.86
N TRP A 598 15.86 12.83 22.94
CA TRP A 598 17.28 12.71 23.28
C TRP A 598 18.20 13.17 22.14
N ARG A 599 19.45 13.41 22.48
CA ARG A 599 20.56 13.65 21.55
C ARG A 599 21.63 12.59 21.76
N ASP A 600 22.18 12.08 20.67
CA ASP A 600 23.33 11.17 20.67
C ASP A 600 24.58 11.87 20.15
N GLU A 601 25.69 11.75 20.86
CA GLU A 601 27.02 12.26 20.49
C GLU A 601 28.00 11.09 20.32
N TYR A 602 28.52 10.92 19.11
CA TYR A 602 29.31 9.77 18.71
C TYR A 602 30.80 9.98 19.00
N ARG A 603 31.44 8.96 19.55
CA ARG A 603 32.86 8.99 19.93
C ARG A 603 33.67 8.04 19.05
N TYR A 604 34.86 8.49 18.66
CA TYR A 604 35.76 7.75 17.80
C TYR A 604 37.19 7.79 18.32
N GLU A 605 37.96 6.77 18.00
CA GLU A 605 39.42 6.83 18.08
C GLU A 605 40.00 7.75 17.00
N ALA A 606 41.28 8.12 17.15
CA ALA A 606 42.01 8.91 16.16
C ALA A 606 42.08 8.21 14.78
N ASN A 607 42.05 6.88 14.74
CA ASN A 607 42.06 6.07 13.52
C ASN A 607 40.69 5.97 12.81
N GLY A 608 39.63 6.57 13.37
CA GLY A 608 38.29 6.52 12.78
C GLY A 608 37.36 5.44 13.34
N THR A 609 37.85 4.53 14.19
CA THR A 609 37.05 3.45 14.79
C THR A 609 36.02 4.01 15.77
N MET A 610 34.76 3.60 15.66
CA MET A 610 33.70 4.05 16.57
C MET A 610 33.84 3.38 17.93
N LEU A 611 33.94 4.18 18.99
CA LEU A 611 34.00 3.73 20.38
C LEU A 611 32.59 3.52 20.98
N GLY A 612 31.62 4.30 20.51
CA GLY A 612 30.26 4.31 21.06
C GLY A 612 29.63 5.70 20.95
N TRP A 613 28.61 5.98 21.77
CA TRP A 613 28.00 7.31 21.85
C TRP A 613 27.57 7.67 23.26
N THR A 614 27.40 8.96 23.54
CA THR A 614 26.78 9.47 24.76
C THR A 614 25.37 9.92 24.41
N ARG A 615 24.37 9.43 25.14
CA ARG A 615 22.97 9.84 25.00
C ARG A 615 22.60 10.82 26.10
N PHE A 616 22.09 11.99 25.71
CA PHE A 616 21.56 13.00 26.62
C PHE A 616 20.05 13.07 26.46
N HIS A 617 19.30 12.78 27.52
CA HIS A 617 17.84 12.94 27.51
C HIS A 617 17.47 14.41 27.74
N GLU A 618 16.32 14.82 27.22
CA GLU A 618 15.81 16.18 27.40
C GLU A 618 15.67 16.51 28.90
N GLY A 619 16.38 17.55 29.35
CA GLY A 619 16.37 18.00 30.74
C GLY A 619 17.39 17.32 31.66
N GLU A 620 18.21 16.39 31.16
CA GLU A 620 19.29 15.74 31.91
C GLU A 620 20.66 16.29 31.52
N GLU A 621 21.47 16.69 32.52
CA GLU A 621 22.85 17.17 32.30
C GLU A 621 23.85 16.00 32.17
N GLU A 622 23.60 14.89 32.86
CA GLU A 622 24.44 13.70 32.80
C GLU A 622 24.04 12.81 31.61
N GLY A 623 25.02 12.49 30.76
CA GLY A 623 24.82 11.58 29.63
C GLY A 623 24.96 10.10 30.01
N GLN A 624 24.24 9.24 29.29
CA GLN A 624 24.38 7.79 29.34
C GLN A 624 25.37 7.30 28.28
N GLU A 625 26.39 6.56 28.68
CA GLU A 625 27.37 6.02 27.73
C GLU A 625 26.93 4.69 27.13
N PHE A 626 27.08 4.57 25.82
CA PHE A 626 26.88 3.34 25.04
C PHE A 626 28.19 2.89 24.43
N THR A 627 28.37 1.57 24.31
CA THR A 627 29.44 0.96 23.50
C THR A 627 29.12 1.03 22.01
N SER A 628 30.10 0.73 21.14
CA SER A 628 29.92 0.62 19.69
C SER A 628 28.87 -0.42 19.27
N GLU A 629 28.60 -1.41 20.12
CA GLU A 629 27.58 -2.45 19.92
C GLU A 629 26.20 -2.06 20.47
N GLY A 630 26.06 -0.86 21.05
CA GLY A 630 24.80 -0.36 21.57
C GLY A 630 24.38 -0.93 22.92
N LEU A 631 25.35 -1.30 23.74
CA LEU A 631 25.12 -1.70 25.13
C LEU A 631 25.30 -0.49 26.05
N LEU A 632 24.36 -0.28 26.97
CA LEU A 632 24.42 0.80 27.97
C LEU A 632 25.48 0.46 29.01
N VAL A 633 26.45 1.35 29.23
CA VAL A 633 27.49 1.22 30.25
C VAL A 633 26.90 1.55 31.63
N VAL A 634 27.17 0.71 32.62
CA VAL A 634 26.64 0.91 33.98
C VAL A 634 27.41 2.03 34.68
N LYS A 635 26.68 2.98 35.26
CA LYS A 635 27.27 4.11 36.02
C LYS A 635 28.19 3.58 37.12
N GLY A 636 29.46 3.99 37.09
CA GLY A 636 30.47 3.59 38.08
C GLY A 636 31.24 2.29 37.78
N ASP A 637 30.88 1.55 36.72
CA ASP A 637 31.61 0.34 36.31
C ASP A 637 31.63 0.20 34.77
N VAL A 638 32.67 0.74 34.15
CA VAL A 638 32.86 0.75 32.69
C VAL A 638 33.00 -0.65 32.07
N ARG A 639 33.15 -1.71 32.88
CA ARG A 639 33.22 -3.09 32.41
C ARG A 639 31.86 -3.78 32.37
N LYS A 640 30.84 -3.19 33.04
CA LYS A 640 29.48 -3.74 33.05
C LYS A 640 28.60 -3.02 32.05
N THR A 641 27.88 -3.79 31.26
CA THR A 641 26.96 -3.27 30.23
C THR A 641 25.61 -3.95 30.27
N ILE A 642 24.55 -3.24 29.90
CA ILE A 642 23.17 -3.74 29.89
C ILE A 642 22.60 -3.58 28.47
N ARG A 643 21.82 -4.57 28.03
CA ARG A 643 21.05 -4.44 26.78
C ARG A 643 19.85 -3.53 27.01
N VAL A 644 19.57 -2.66 26.05
CA VAL A 644 18.38 -1.82 26.08
C VAL A 644 17.37 -2.26 25.04
N ARG A 645 16.10 -1.96 25.31
CA ARG A 645 15.01 -2.05 24.35
C ARG A 645 14.33 -0.70 24.21
N TYR A 646 13.73 -0.47 23.05
CA TYR A 646 12.99 0.74 22.75
C TYR A 646 11.51 0.43 22.69
N GLN A 647 10.70 1.27 23.33
CA GLN A 647 9.25 1.12 23.36
C GLN A 647 8.57 2.47 23.16
N ALA A 648 7.34 2.45 22.66
CA ALA A 648 6.50 3.63 22.61
C ALA A 648 5.84 3.86 23.98
N GLN A 649 6.00 5.05 24.54
CA GLN A 649 5.31 5.50 25.74
C GLN A 649 4.47 6.73 25.42
N LYS A 650 3.26 6.78 26.00
CA LYS A 650 2.42 7.97 25.93
C LYS A 650 2.88 8.98 26.98
N LEU A 651 3.28 10.16 26.55
CA LEU A 651 3.67 11.29 27.40
C LEU A 651 2.73 12.46 27.09
N GLY A 652 1.77 12.69 27.99
CA GLY A 652 0.68 13.65 27.77
C GLY A 652 -0.14 13.31 26.51
N ASN A 653 -0.15 14.23 25.55
CA ASN A 653 -0.84 14.07 24.26
C ASN A 653 0.04 13.50 23.14
N ARG A 654 1.31 13.18 23.42
CA ARG A 654 2.28 12.67 22.45
C ARG A 654 2.63 11.22 22.75
N VAL A 655 3.07 10.50 21.72
CA VAL A 655 3.72 9.20 21.85
C VAL A 655 5.19 9.41 21.53
N VAL A 656 6.05 9.06 22.46
CA VAL A 656 7.50 9.16 22.34
C VAL A 656 8.13 7.80 22.46
N LEU A 657 9.31 7.65 21.88
CA LEU A 657 10.16 6.50 22.13
C LEU A 657 10.87 6.68 23.47
N VAL A 658 10.89 5.62 24.25
CA VAL A 658 11.64 5.53 25.50
C VAL A 658 12.56 4.32 25.45
N GLN A 659 13.67 4.44 26.18
CA GLN A 659 14.67 3.42 26.33
C GLN A 659 14.51 2.75 27.69
N GLU A 660 14.52 1.42 27.72
CA GLU A 660 14.46 0.64 28.95
C GLU A 660 15.57 -0.43 28.99
N PRO A 661 16.20 -0.67 30.15
CA PRO A 661 17.01 -1.87 30.36
C PRO A 661 16.21 -3.15 30.12
N ARG A 662 16.85 -4.17 29.54
CA ARG A 662 16.24 -5.47 29.22
C ARG A 662 16.58 -6.55 30.26
#